data_AF-A0AA41VCI2-F1
#
_entry.id   AF-A0AA41VCI2-F1
#
_cell.length_a   1.000
_cell.length_b   1.000
_cell.length_c   1.000
_cell.angle_alpha   90.00
_cell.angle_beta   90.00
_cell.angle_gamma   90.00
#
_symmetry.space_group_name_H-M   'P 1'
#
loop_
_entity.id
_entity.type
_entity.pdbx_description
1 polymer ?
#
loop_
_entity_poly.entity_id
_entity_poly.type
_entity_poly.pdbx_seq_one_letter_code
_entity_poly.pdbx_strand_id
1 'polypeptide(L)'
;FLDEKSYSIVVLTKAFTNMLSTPVVKRISDPSSRYAEYRRRTIRNSAVNKELLILACVYNQENVPSILNLLAATHPTKDGSVCIYVLELVELVGRAASVLVEHDKQQTNKQLTQSHSCVSEKITSAFNKFEHRNHGFTIGQSYTAVSPFASMHNDVCEIAMNKRANLVIIPFGKLAEDPIRGVNLSILHKAPCAVGILFDHINVPKSVNHVFRKRHNVAVIFIGGPDDREALTYSMRIAHGRHLKLSVFRFTHSEVRANTTRETLSAWFLAISNAADRIRCWTHRNTGILFGPSFLGSLDIVKKMLDKPGANTCLEIAASFGFLYFSFLVGAKIDMDMLLKANKRTYIVGFSNFIIPLVFNTIVCTEMRTKVHKDLGLEINLVTIAVILSVHSFHDTASALDDLNLLNSEIGRLSLSISIFTGLCSWLLIFVLFAYYEAAKLTPIAFIFTWACRALIMLFMFRVRPILLWMIRTTPEGTTLKESYVALILIFVLASSFYSEAIGLHAFFGPVMIGMVVPVGSPIGEAVQKKIECFITMVLLPAAYLVAGSQVNVYNIQTNQFAILELLIFLAFAVKLAAIVLPCLYCSIPIQDALSLGLILQCDGTFNLLILSRMHRAKYLDEKSYTIAVLTRAFITMVSTPIVKRISDPSKRLAEYRRLTIRNSTVKKELRILACVYHQENVPSILNFLAATHPTKDGSVCIYVLQLFEQVALVASLLVAHDKQQSNKQLTQSHSRVSEKITSAFDKFEERNPGFTIGQSYTAVSPLVGMHNNVCEIAMDKRINLVIIPFGELAENPIRAVNLSILHKTPCAVGILFDHVNVPKYFSDASRKCRNIAMIFIGGPDDREALTYSMRIADEPHLKLSVFRFTHSEVRSNNNRETKRDNKLIKELRERVKNAKNIDYKEEEVTDCGDTAAKIRLMEESHDFILVGRQHDNNSPILLGLDQWCVHKELGVIGDLLVTSSFKGNYSVLIMKQ
;
A
#
# COMPACT_ATOMS: atom_id res chain seq x y z
N PHE A 1 -32.49 40.63 8.24
CA PHE A 1 -31.11 40.90 7.77
C PHE A 1 -30.18 40.60 8.93
N LEU A 2 -29.32 39.59 8.83
CA LEU A 2 -28.25 39.41 9.81
C LEU A 2 -27.20 40.51 9.58
N ASP A 3 -26.77 41.13 10.67
CA ASP A 3 -25.81 42.23 10.72
C ASP A 3 -24.53 41.85 9.95
N GLU A 4 -23.89 42.81 9.26
CA GLU A 4 -22.65 42.59 8.47
C GLU A 4 -21.58 41.87 9.29
N LYS A 5 -21.58 42.09 10.60
CA LYS A 5 -20.73 41.42 11.59
C LYS A 5 -20.97 39.92 11.65
N SER A 6 -22.21 39.45 11.63
CA SER A 6 -22.56 38.01 11.70
C SER A 6 -22.19 37.28 10.42
N TYR A 7 -22.34 37.91 9.25
CA TYR A 7 -21.87 37.34 7.99
C TYR A 7 -20.35 37.27 7.94
N SER A 8 -19.68 38.35 8.36
CA SER A 8 -18.22 38.39 8.51
C SER A 8 -17.76 37.27 9.43
N ILE A 9 -18.45 37.03 10.55
CA ILE A 9 -18.14 35.96 11.50
C ILE A 9 -18.37 34.58 10.89
N VAL A 10 -19.43 34.31 10.13
CA VAL A 10 -19.65 32.98 9.52
C VAL A 10 -18.65 32.70 8.41
N VAL A 11 -18.35 33.68 7.56
CA VAL A 11 -17.31 33.57 6.52
C VAL A 11 -15.93 33.46 7.14
N LEU A 12 -15.62 34.25 8.18
CA LEU A 12 -14.40 34.10 8.96
C LEU A 12 -14.37 32.74 9.66
N THR A 13 -15.48 32.22 10.17
CA THR A 13 -15.50 30.91 10.84
C THR A 13 -15.27 29.80 9.83
N LYS A 14 -15.84 29.89 8.62
CA LYS A 14 -15.64 28.90 7.54
C LYS A 14 -14.24 29.01 6.91
N ALA A 15 -13.72 30.22 6.78
CA ALA A 15 -12.35 30.48 6.37
C ALA A 15 -11.36 30.02 7.46
N PHE A 16 -11.67 30.24 8.73
CA PHE A 16 -10.88 29.85 9.89
C PHE A 16 -10.93 28.33 10.11
N THR A 17 -12.07 27.66 9.90
CA THR A 17 -12.14 26.19 9.91
C THR A 17 -11.44 25.58 8.69
N ASN A 18 -11.49 26.20 7.50
CA ASN A 18 -10.66 25.80 6.35
C ASN A 18 -9.16 26.05 6.57
N MET A 19 -8.82 27.12 7.29
CA MET A 19 -7.45 27.50 7.65
C MET A 19 -6.93 26.73 8.86
N LEU A 20 -7.82 26.13 9.70
CA LEU A 20 -7.47 25.17 10.76
C LEU A 20 -7.43 23.74 10.23
N SER A 21 -8.30 23.38 9.29
CA SER A 21 -8.33 22.03 8.72
C SER A 21 -7.03 21.74 7.98
N THR A 22 -6.43 22.71 7.29
CA THR A 22 -5.15 22.52 6.60
C THR A 22 -3.95 22.25 7.51
N PRO A 23 -3.70 22.97 8.62
CA PRO A 23 -2.63 22.64 9.56
C PRO A 23 -2.96 21.41 10.39
N VAL A 24 -4.23 21.11 10.68
CA VAL A 24 -4.64 19.86 11.34
C VAL A 24 -4.44 18.66 10.41
N VAL A 25 -4.84 18.77 9.14
CA VAL A 25 -4.56 17.79 8.07
C VAL A 25 -3.07 17.70 7.84
N LYS A 26 -2.30 18.80 7.86
CA LYS A 26 -0.84 18.75 7.80
C LYS A 26 -0.28 17.99 9.01
N ARG A 27 -0.72 18.27 10.23
CA ARG A 27 -0.25 17.60 11.46
C ARG A 27 -0.70 16.13 11.57
N ILE A 28 -1.80 15.76 10.91
CA ILE A 28 -2.36 14.40 10.88
C ILE A 28 -1.80 13.58 9.71
N SER A 29 -1.56 14.23 8.56
CA SER A 29 -1.09 13.62 7.31
C SER A 29 0.42 13.71 7.13
N ASP A 30 1.16 14.43 7.97
CA ASP A 30 2.61 14.58 7.82
C ASP A 30 3.29 13.19 7.90
N PRO A 31 3.76 12.61 6.78
CA PRO A 31 4.54 11.39 6.85
C PRO A 31 5.85 11.65 7.57
N SER A 32 6.26 12.92 7.78
CA SER A 32 7.38 13.25 8.64
C SER A 32 7.17 12.73 10.06
N SER A 33 5.95 12.49 10.55
CA SER A 33 5.75 11.85 11.86
C SER A 33 6.29 10.42 11.91
N ARG A 34 6.35 9.70 10.77
CA ARG A 34 7.01 8.39 10.66
C ARG A 34 8.53 8.50 10.81
N TYR A 35 9.09 9.67 10.50
CA TYR A 35 10.53 9.96 10.55
C TYR A 35 10.91 10.86 11.74
N ALA A 36 9.96 11.54 12.38
CA ALA A 36 10.18 12.55 13.42
C ALA A 36 10.51 11.90 14.77
N GLU A 37 10.10 10.65 15.00
CA GLU A 37 10.61 9.83 16.11
C GLU A 37 12.12 9.54 15.98
N TYR A 38 12.68 9.65 14.77
CA TYR A 38 14.12 9.59 14.54
C TYR A 38 14.69 11.01 14.48
N ARG A 39 15.18 11.50 15.63
CA ARG A 39 15.95 12.76 15.74
C ARG A 39 16.84 13.00 14.51
N ARG A 40 16.74 14.19 13.88
CA ARG A 40 17.62 14.65 12.78
C ARG A 40 19.07 14.31 13.09
N ARG A 41 19.66 13.41 12.29
CA ARG A 41 21.08 13.05 12.41
C ARG A 41 21.90 14.10 11.68
N THR A 42 22.34 15.12 12.41
CA THR A 42 23.19 16.16 11.84
C THR A 42 24.66 15.87 12.08
N ILE A 43 25.55 16.41 11.23
CA ILE A 43 27.00 16.24 11.33
C ILE A 43 27.48 16.83 12.67
N ARG A 44 26.86 17.93 13.12
CA ARG A 44 27.12 18.56 14.43
C ARG A 44 26.78 17.67 15.63
N ASN A 45 25.74 16.83 15.52
CA ASN A 45 25.32 15.93 16.60
C ASN A 45 26.10 14.60 16.62
N SER A 46 26.89 14.32 15.57
CA SER A 46 27.82 13.20 15.54
C SER A 46 29.10 13.61 16.26
N ALA A 47 29.52 12.85 17.28
CA ALA A 47 30.79 13.09 17.97
C ALA A 47 31.93 13.12 16.94
N VAL A 48 32.89 14.04 17.10
CA VAL A 48 33.99 14.25 16.14
C VAL A 48 34.81 12.97 15.90
N ASN A 49 34.83 12.06 16.88
CA ASN A 49 35.54 10.77 16.85
C ASN A 49 34.64 9.57 16.45
N LYS A 50 33.44 9.80 15.89
CA LYS A 50 32.58 8.72 15.36
C LYS A 50 32.65 8.67 13.84
N GLU A 51 32.46 7.47 13.31
CA GLU A 51 32.37 7.17 11.88
C GLU A 51 31.38 8.12 11.18
N LEU A 52 31.82 8.68 10.05
CA LEU A 52 30.99 9.54 9.21
C LEU A 52 30.36 8.69 8.10
N LEU A 53 29.04 8.54 8.13
CA LEU A 53 28.29 7.79 7.13
C LEU A 53 27.78 8.75 6.05
N ILE A 54 28.29 8.62 4.84
CA ILE A 54 27.92 9.45 3.69
C ILE A 54 27.15 8.61 2.68
N LEU A 55 25.99 9.09 2.23
CA LEU A 55 25.27 8.51 1.08
C LEU A 55 25.51 9.40 -0.15
N ALA A 56 26.24 8.91 -1.14
CA ALA A 56 26.54 9.62 -2.38
C ALA A 56 25.56 9.22 -3.48
N CYS A 57 24.70 10.15 -3.90
CA CYS A 57 23.76 9.93 -5.00
C CYS A 57 24.42 10.23 -6.35
N VAL A 58 24.19 9.37 -7.35
CA VAL A 58 24.76 9.50 -8.70
C VAL A 58 23.64 9.40 -9.73
N TYR A 59 23.35 10.50 -10.44
CA TYR A 59 22.39 10.50 -11.56
C TYR A 59 23.04 10.01 -12.87
N ASN A 60 24.26 10.46 -13.17
CA ASN A 60 25.01 10.12 -14.37
C ASN A 60 26.48 9.83 -14.02
N GLN A 61 27.15 9.02 -14.85
CA GLN A 61 28.58 8.70 -14.69
C GLN A 61 29.47 9.96 -14.66
N GLU A 62 29.03 11.05 -15.27
CA GLU A 62 29.75 12.34 -15.29
C GLU A 62 29.89 13.00 -13.90
N ASN A 63 29.01 12.66 -12.94
CA ASN A 63 29.04 13.23 -11.60
C ASN A 63 30.07 12.56 -10.67
N VAL A 64 30.54 11.36 -11.04
CA VAL A 64 31.41 10.53 -10.21
C VAL A 64 32.75 11.22 -9.87
N PRO A 65 33.49 11.82 -10.84
CA PRO A 65 34.76 12.48 -10.53
C PRO A 65 34.61 13.62 -9.53
N SER A 66 33.56 14.44 -9.64
CA SER A 66 33.31 15.56 -8.73
C SER A 66 33.04 15.07 -7.31
N ILE A 67 32.26 14.00 -7.16
CA ILE A 67 31.96 13.38 -5.85
C ILE A 67 33.25 12.82 -5.25
N LEU A 68 34.06 12.09 -6.03
CA LEU A 68 35.34 11.55 -5.56
C LEU A 68 36.33 12.66 -5.15
N ASN A 69 36.32 13.81 -5.82
CA ASN A 69 37.16 14.96 -5.45
C ASN A 69 36.74 15.60 -4.12
N LEU A 70 35.43 15.69 -3.86
CA LEU A 70 34.93 16.15 -2.56
C LEU A 70 35.30 15.15 -1.45
N LEU A 71 35.11 13.86 -1.71
CA LEU A 71 35.46 12.79 -0.77
C LEU A 71 36.96 12.78 -0.48
N ALA A 72 37.80 12.97 -1.50
CA ALA A 72 39.26 13.12 -1.38
C ALA A 72 39.69 14.25 -0.44
N ALA A 73 38.93 15.35 -0.43
CA ALA A 73 39.19 16.47 0.47
C ALA A 73 38.74 16.17 1.91
N THR A 74 37.90 15.16 2.13
CA THR A 74 37.38 14.80 3.46
C THR A 74 38.42 13.98 4.22
N HIS A 75 39.09 14.52 5.22
CA HIS A 75 40.12 13.74 5.92
C HIS A 75 39.50 12.75 6.94
N PRO A 76 39.82 11.45 6.88
CA PRO A 76 39.43 10.49 7.91
C PRO A 76 40.24 10.72 9.19
N THR A 77 39.59 10.76 10.35
CA THR A 77 40.27 10.97 11.65
C THR A 77 40.86 9.66 12.19
N LYS A 78 41.91 9.71 13.03
CA LYS A 78 42.54 8.51 13.61
C LYS A 78 41.57 7.60 14.38
N ASP A 79 40.50 8.16 14.94
CA ASP A 79 39.49 7.45 15.74
C ASP A 79 38.15 7.24 15.00
N GLY A 80 37.99 7.77 13.78
CA GLY A 80 36.71 7.75 13.05
C GLY A 80 36.90 7.66 11.54
N SER A 81 36.54 6.51 10.97
CA SER A 81 36.51 6.22 9.53
C SER A 81 35.43 7.02 8.80
N VAL A 82 35.56 7.13 7.48
CA VAL A 82 34.50 7.65 6.61
C VAL A 82 33.94 6.49 5.79
N CYS A 83 32.68 6.14 6.00
CA CYS A 83 32.00 5.09 5.23
C CYS A 83 31.07 5.72 4.20
N ILE A 84 31.18 5.29 2.94
CA ILE A 84 30.48 5.87 1.78
C ILE A 84 29.57 4.81 1.17
N TYR A 85 28.26 5.04 1.22
CA TYR A 85 27.27 4.28 0.44
C TYR A 85 27.03 4.99 -0.89
N VAL A 86 27.00 4.24 -1.99
CA VAL A 86 26.75 4.80 -3.32
C VAL A 86 25.33 4.46 -3.74
N LEU A 87 24.56 5.43 -4.23
CA LEU A 87 23.21 5.24 -4.74
C LEU A 87 23.09 5.82 -6.15
N GLU A 88 23.05 4.95 -7.14
CA GLU A 88 22.72 5.27 -8.52
C GLU A 88 21.21 5.47 -8.65
N LEU A 89 20.80 6.57 -9.28
CA LEU A 89 19.40 6.95 -9.46
C LEU A 89 19.05 6.89 -10.95
N VAL A 90 18.17 5.96 -11.31
CA VAL A 90 17.77 5.67 -12.69
C VAL A 90 16.27 5.89 -12.85
N GLU A 91 15.86 6.59 -13.91
CA GLU A 91 14.44 6.77 -14.20
C GLU A 91 13.78 5.46 -14.67
N LEU A 92 12.60 5.16 -14.12
CA LEU A 92 11.78 4.03 -14.55
C LEU A 92 10.97 4.39 -15.82
N VAL A 93 11.38 3.88 -16.98
CA VAL A 93 10.63 4.00 -18.25
C VAL A 93 9.99 2.65 -18.61
N GLY A 94 8.66 2.58 -18.69
CA GLY A 94 7.92 1.43 -19.25
C GLY A 94 7.64 0.24 -18.30
N ARG A 95 7.91 0.34 -16.99
CA ARG A 95 7.56 -0.68 -15.97
C ARG A 95 6.58 -0.12 -14.93
N ALA A 96 5.78 -0.99 -14.32
CA ALA A 96 4.71 -0.62 -13.38
C ALA A 96 5.14 -0.46 -11.91
N ALA A 97 6.37 -0.84 -11.54
CA ALA A 97 6.85 -0.81 -10.15
C ALA A 97 8.30 -0.33 -10.05
N SER A 98 8.59 0.47 -9.02
CA SER A 98 9.94 0.89 -8.65
C SER A 98 10.77 -0.31 -8.16
N VAL A 99 12.02 -0.39 -8.58
CA VAL A 99 12.94 -1.48 -8.22
C VAL A 99 14.17 -0.88 -7.56
N LEU A 100 14.48 -1.33 -6.34
CA LEU A 100 15.76 -1.06 -5.71
C LEU A 100 16.66 -2.28 -5.91
N VAL A 101 17.75 -2.10 -6.65
CA VAL A 101 18.76 -3.13 -6.91
C VAL A 101 19.95 -2.87 -5.99
N GLU A 102 20.42 -3.91 -5.32
CA GLU A 102 21.63 -3.84 -4.49
C GLU A 102 22.79 -4.47 -5.26
N HIS A 103 23.91 -3.75 -5.35
CA HIS A 103 25.12 -4.19 -6.02
C HIS A 103 26.15 -4.61 -4.98
N ASP A 104 26.51 -5.90 -5.01
CA ASP A 104 27.50 -6.45 -4.07
C ASP A 104 28.94 -6.25 -4.56
N LYS A 105 29.89 -6.14 -3.63
CA LYS A 105 31.32 -5.88 -3.91
C LYS A 105 32.01 -7.00 -4.71
N GLN A 106 31.41 -8.19 -4.81
CA GLN A 106 32.08 -9.41 -5.33
C GLN A 106 31.58 -9.91 -6.70
N GLN A 107 30.56 -9.31 -7.32
CA GLN A 107 29.97 -9.85 -8.56
C GLN A 107 30.63 -9.43 -9.89
N THR A 108 31.73 -8.67 -9.90
CA THR A 108 32.34 -8.15 -11.15
C THR A 108 32.98 -9.18 -12.09
N ASN A 109 32.94 -10.48 -11.79
CA ASN A 109 33.51 -11.53 -12.66
C ASN A 109 32.56 -12.72 -12.81
N LYS A 110 31.41 -12.55 -13.48
CA LYS A 110 30.86 -13.56 -14.40
C LYS A 110 29.63 -13.04 -15.17
N GLN A 111 29.60 -13.43 -16.43
CA GLN A 111 28.75 -12.95 -17.52
C GLN A 111 27.24 -12.91 -17.19
N LEU A 112 26.64 -11.73 -17.38
CA LEU A 112 25.19 -11.56 -17.59
C LEU A 112 24.97 -10.50 -18.68
N THR A 113 24.21 -10.90 -19.70
CA THR A 113 23.87 -10.10 -20.87
C THR A 113 22.69 -9.16 -20.59
N GLN A 114 22.90 -7.85 -20.81
CA GLN A 114 22.06 -6.88 -21.55
C GLN A 114 22.19 -5.44 -20.97
N SER A 115 22.84 -4.57 -21.78
CA SER A 115 22.98 -3.10 -21.81
C SER A 115 23.07 -2.24 -20.53
N HIS A 116 22.30 -2.47 -19.46
CA HIS A 116 22.28 -1.59 -18.28
C HIS A 116 23.31 -1.93 -17.20
N SER A 117 23.85 -3.15 -17.18
CA SER A 117 24.88 -3.59 -16.22
C SER A 117 26.23 -2.86 -16.40
N CYS A 118 26.55 -2.41 -17.62
CA CYS A 118 27.86 -1.84 -17.95
C CYS A 118 28.12 -0.45 -17.33
N VAL A 119 27.07 0.33 -17.00
CA VAL A 119 27.22 1.69 -16.43
C VAL A 119 27.41 1.61 -14.91
N SER A 120 26.57 0.83 -14.22
CA SER A 120 26.65 0.64 -12.77
C SER A 120 27.98 0.00 -12.32
N GLU A 121 28.48 -0.96 -13.10
CA GLU A 121 29.80 -1.58 -12.88
C GLU A 121 30.95 -0.56 -12.98
N LYS A 122 30.87 0.40 -13.92
CA LYS A 122 31.89 1.45 -14.07
C LYS A 122 31.89 2.41 -12.88
N ILE A 123 30.72 2.77 -12.38
CA ILE A 123 30.57 3.65 -11.20
C ILE A 123 31.14 2.93 -9.97
N THR A 124 30.71 1.69 -9.72
CA THR A 124 31.18 0.88 -8.58
C THR A 124 32.69 0.62 -8.66
N SER A 125 33.23 0.33 -9.85
CA SER A 125 34.68 0.19 -10.08
C SER A 125 35.47 1.47 -9.77
N ALA A 126 34.92 2.65 -10.09
CA ALA A 126 35.57 3.92 -9.82
C ALA A 126 35.65 4.22 -8.31
N PHE A 127 34.56 3.96 -7.58
CA PHE A 127 34.55 4.05 -6.12
C PHE A 127 35.51 3.03 -5.50
N ASN A 128 35.46 1.74 -5.86
CA ASN A 128 36.37 0.73 -5.30
C ASN A 128 37.87 1.06 -5.53
N LYS A 129 38.23 1.62 -6.68
CA LYS A 129 39.59 2.14 -6.94
C LYS A 129 39.99 3.30 -6.02
N PHE A 130 39.03 4.09 -5.56
CA PHE A 130 39.26 5.19 -4.62
C PHE A 130 39.55 4.66 -3.20
N GLU A 131 38.81 3.65 -2.72
CA GLU A 131 39.05 3.00 -1.41
C GLU A 131 40.44 2.35 -1.36
N HIS A 132 40.87 1.64 -2.42
CA HIS A 132 42.20 1.06 -2.47
C HIS A 132 43.35 2.09 -2.43
N ARG A 133 43.10 3.32 -2.88
CA ARG A 133 44.12 4.38 -2.94
C ARG A 133 44.18 5.23 -1.66
N ASN A 134 43.10 5.31 -0.89
CA ASN A 134 42.98 6.23 0.25
C ASN A 134 42.67 5.47 1.54
N HIS A 135 43.66 5.37 2.43
CA HIS A 135 43.49 4.74 3.74
C HIS A 135 42.55 5.54 4.66
N GLY A 136 41.61 4.83 5.32
CA GLY A 136 40.63 5.42 6.26
C GLY A 136 39.24 5.69 5.66
N PHE A 137 39.06 5.41 4.37
CA PHE A 137 37.74 5.36 3.72
C PHE A 137 37.29 3.92 3.57
N THR A 138 36.00 3.67 3.78
CA THR A 138 35.36 2.39 3.52
C THR A 138 34.20 2.62 2.58
N ILE A 139 34.11 1.85 1.50
CA ILE A 139 32.93 1.90 0.63
C ILE A 139 31.94 0.87 1.14
N GLY A 140 30.75 1.33 1.51
CA GLY A 140 29.63 0.47 1.85
C GLY A 140 28.99 -0.14 0.60
N GLN A 141 27.81 -0.73 0.76
CA GLN A 141 27.04 -1.28 -0.35
C GLN A 141 26.64 -0.20 -1.37
N SER A 142 26.73 -0.55 -2.66
CA SER A 142 26.22 0.25 -3.76
C SER A 142 24.77 -0.14 -4.06
N TYR A 143 23.94 0.84 -4.38
CA TYR A 143 22.52 0.67 -4.66
C TYR A 143 22.19 1.32 -6.00
N THR A 144 21.20 0.77 -6.71
CA THR A 144 20.60 1.38 -7.90
C THR A 144 19.10 1.45 -7.68
N ALA A 145 18.56 2.66 -7.51
CA ALA A 145 17.12 2.88 -7.46
C ALA A 145 16.60 3.19 -8.85
N VAL A 146 15.77 2.29 -9.38
CA VAL A 146 15.02 2.46 -10.63
C VAL A 146 13.60 2.87 -10.27
N SER A 147 13.32 4.17 -10.28
CA SER A 147 12.02 4.70 -9.86
C SER A 147 11.58 5.93 -10.67
N PRO A 148 10.26 6.20 -10.74
CA PRO A 148 9.78 7.45 -11.32
C PRO A 148 10.34 8.65 -10.55
N PHE A 149 10.65 9.76 -11.23
CA PHE A 149 11.16 10.98 -10.60
C PHE A 149 10.29 11.45 -9.42
N ALA A 150 8.97 11.30 -9.50
CA ALA A 150 8.03 11.70 -8.44
C ALA A 150 8.19 10.92 -7.12
N SER A 151 8.79 9.72 -7.14
CA SER A 151 8.97 8.86 -5.95
C SER A 151 10.43 8.62 -5.57
N MET A 152 11.37 8.97 -6.45
CA MET A 152 12.81 8.71 -6.30
C MET A 152 13.42 9.29 -5.01
N HIS A 153 12.91 10.42 -4.52
CA HIS A 153 13.35 10.99 -3.25
C HIS A 153 12.99 10.10 -2.04
N ASN A 154 11.94 9.27 -2.12
CA ASN A 154 11.59 8.35 -1.04
C ASN A 154 12.66 7.26 -0.90
N ASP A 155 13.16 6.73 -2.03
CA ASP A 155 14.20 5.69 -2.04
C ASP A 155 15.50 6.21 -1.42
N VAL A 156 15.89 7.45 -1.77
CA VAL A 156 17.05 8.14 -1.16
C VAL A 156 16.86 8.30 0.36
N CYS A 157 15.67 8.73 0.80
CA CYS A 157 15.38 8.93 2.22
C CYS A 157 15.34 7.59 2.99
N GLU A 158 14.80 6.54 2.39
CA GLU A 158 14.73 5.20 2.97
C GLU A 158 16.12 4.60 3.15
N ILE A 159 16.99 4.69 2.14
CA ILE A 159 18.37 4.21 2.23
C ILE A 159 19.15 5.03 3.26
N ALA A 160 19.02 6.36 3.23
CA ALA A 160 19.66 7.23 4.22
C ALA A 160 19.23 6.86 5.65
N MET A 161 17.97 6.50 5.85
CA MET A 161 17.44 6.05 7.14
C MET A 161 17.99 4.67 7.54
N ASN A 162 17.91 3.70 6.64
CA ASN A 162 18.35 2.31 6.84
C ASN A 162 19.84 2.24 7.16
N LYS A 163 20.67 2.95 6.38
CA LYS A 163 22.13 3.01 6.55
C LYS A 163 22.59 4.03 7.57
N ARG A 164 21.65 4.73 8.21
CA ARG A 164 21.93 5.74 9.23
C ARG A 164 22.87 6.87 8.78
N ALA A 165 22.78 7.27 7.51
CA ALA A 165 23.63 8.30 6.93
C ALA A 165 23.59 9.61 7.74
N ASN A 166 24.75 10.23 7.93
CA ASN A 166 24.92 11.55 8.54
C ASN A 166 24.80 12.68 7.50
N LEU A 167 25.21 12.39 6.26
CA LEU A 167 25.24 13.33 5.14
C LEU A 167 24.81 12.62 3.85
N VAL A 168 23.86 13.19 3.12
CA VAL A 168 23.51 12.80 1.74
C VAL A 168 24.14 13.81 0.79
N ILE A 169 24.90 13.35 -0.20
CA ILE A 169 25.49 14.20 -1.24
C ILE A 169 24.70 14.01 -2.53
N ILE A 170 24.10 15.10 -3.03
CA ILE A 170 23.36 15.12 -4.30
C ILE A 170 24.07 16.03 -5.31
N PRO A 171 24.35 15.58 -6.54
CA PRO A 171 25.02 16.39 -7.54
C PRO A 171 24.04 17.36 -8.23
N PHE A 172 24.57 18.50 -8.65
CA PHE A 172 23.86 19.54 -9.40
C PHE A 172 24.63 19.80 -10.71
N GLY A 173 24.10 19.32 -11.84
CA GLY A 173 24.71 19.48 -13.16
C GLY A 173 24.24 20.75 -13.88
N LYS A 174 25.07 21.31 -14.77
CA LYS A 174 24.71 22.46 -15.64
C LYS A 174 23.56 22.18 -16.62
N LEU A 175 23.28 20.91 -16.90
CA LEU A 175 22.22 20.39 -17.79
C LEU A 175 21.18 19.56 -17.01
N ALA A 176 21.00 19.80 -15.71
CA ALA A 176 19.98 19.08 -14.94
C ALA A 176 18.60 19.39 -15.53
N GLU A 177 17.99 18.40 -16.18
CA GLU A 177 16.62 18.46 -16.67
C GLU A 177 15.68 18.81 -15.50
N ASP A 178 14.65 19.63 -15.77
CA ASP A 178 13.62 20.05 -14.80
C ASP A 178 13.13 18.93 -13.82
N PRO A 179 12.93 17.66 -14.23
CA PRO A 179 12.57 16.58 -13.31
C PRO A 179 13.59 16.30 -12.20
N ILE A 180 14.90 16.32 -12.48
CA ILE A 180 15.95 16.04 -11.48
C ILE A 180 15.98 17.13 -10.41
N ARG A 181 15.68 18.37 -10.80
CA ARG A 181 15.56 19.50 -9.86
C ARG A 181 14.41 19.28 -8.87
N GLY A 182 13.29 18.70 -9.32
CA GLY A 182 12.17 18.30 -8.46
C GLY A 182 12.56 17.23 -7.44
N VAL A 183 13.40 16.26 -7.84
CA VAL A 183 13.94 15.23 -6.94
C VAL A 183 14.85 15.86 -5.88
N ASN A 184 15.81 16.69 -6.28
CA ASN A 184 16.74 17.36 -5.37
C ASN A 184 16.01 18.23 -4.33
N LEU A 185 14.98 18.99 -4.74
CA LEU A 185 14.14 19.78 -3.82
C LEU A 185 13.39 18.89 -2.83
N SER A 186 12.87 17.74 -3.31
CA SER A 186 12.15 16.80 -2.46
C SER A 186 13.06 16.13 -1.43
N ILE A 187 14.32 15.83 -1.80
CA ILE A 187 15.34 15.29 -0.89
C ILE A 187 15.70 16.32 0.17
N LEU A 188 15.95 17.59 -0.20
CA LEU A 188 16.27 18.67 0.74
C LEU A 188 15.18 18.85 1.81
N HIS A 189 13.91 18.70 1.44
CA HIS A 189 12.80 18.87 2.37
C HIS A 189 12.53 17.63 3.26
N LYS A 190 12.84 16.42 2.79
CA LYS A 190 12.39 15.16 3.42
C LYS A 190 13.50 14.30 4.01
N ALA A 191 14.77 14.57 3.71
CA ALA A 191 15.88 13.75 4.18
C ALA A 191 15.97 13.71 5.72
N PRO A 192 16.30 12.53 6.31
CA PRO A 192 16.41 12.36 7.77
C PRO A 192 17.75 12.88 8.35
N CYS A 193 18.65 13.39 7.51
CA CYS A 193 20.00 13.84 7.85
C CYS A 193 20.43 15.08 7.05
N ALA A 194 21.67 15.55 7.23
CA ALA A 194 22.19 16.70 6.48
C ALA A 194 22.28 16.37 4.98
N VAL A 195 22.00 17.37 4.13
CA VAL A 195 22.08 17.20 2.67
C VAL A 195 23.05 18.23 2.10
N GLY A 196 24.04 17.76 1.34
CA GLY A 196 25.00 18.58 0.62
C GLY A 196 24.71 18.55 -0.87
N ILE A 197 24.54 19.73 -1.49
CA ILE A 197 24.44 19.85 -2.94
C ILE A 197 25.83 20.10 -3.50
N LEU A 198 26.30 19.19 -4.36
CA LEU A 198 27.60 19.29 -5.01
C LEU A 198 27.46 19.94 -6.38
N PHE A 199 28.13 21.07 -6.58
CA PHE A 199 28.22 21.77 -7.86
C PHE A 199 29.67 21.81 -8.32
N ASP A 200 29.94 21.29 -9.52
CA ASP A 200 31.27 21.38 -10.14
C ASP A 200 31.29 22.43 -11.25
N HIS A 201 32.19 23.41 -11.13
CA HIS A 201 32.33 24.51 -12.08
C HIS A 201 33.43 24.27 -13.11
N ILE A 202 34.28 23.26 -12.89
CA ILE A 202 35.52 23.03 -13.64
C ILE A 202 35.27 21.91 -14.65
N ASN A 203 35.53 22.18 -15.94
CA ASN A 203 35.69 21.13 -16.95
C ASN A 203 36.98 20.35 -16.66
N VAL A 204 36.96 19.49 -15.63
CA VAL A 204 38.10 18.63 -15.31
C VAL A 204 38.25 17.62 -16.45
N PRO A 205 39.46 17.42 -17.01
CA PRO A 205 39.67 16.42 -18.05
C PRO A 205 39.23 15.04 -17.56
N LYS A 206 38.51 14.30 -18.41
CA LYS A 206 37.78 13.05 -18.14
C LYS A 206 38.65 11.86 -17.67
N SER A 207 39.91 12.06 -17.31
CA SER A 207 40.80 11.02 -16.78
C SER A 207 40.92 11.12 -15.26
N VAL A 208 40.53 10.05 -14.58
CA VAL A 208 40.61 9.83 -13.11
C VAL A 208 42.06 9.82 -12.59
N ASN A 209 43.06 10.06 -13.44
CA ASN A 209 44.46 9.77 -13.17
C ASN A 209 45.29 10.95 -12.62
N HIS A 210 44.76 12.17 -12.49
CA HIS A 210 45.59 13.34 -12.13
C HIS A 210 45.21 14.13 -10.86
N VAL A 211 44.37 13.62 -9.97
CA VAL A 211 43.75 14.50 -8.95
C VAL A 211 44.51 14.71 -7.63
N PHE A 212 45.69 14.11 -7.40
CA PHE A 212 46.29 14.11 -6.04
C PHE A 212 47.69 14.72 -5.89
N ARG A 213 47.95 15.95 -6.38
CA ARG A 213 49.26 16.61 -6.11
C ARG A 213 49.28 18.13 -5.83
N LYS A 214 48.15 18.85 -5.81
CA LYS A 214 48.17 20.31 -5.50
C LYS A 214 47.51 20.63 -4.15
N ARG A 215 48.06 21.62 -3.44
CA ARG A 215 47.44 22.22 -2.24
C ARG A 215 46.09 22.83 -2.63
N HIS A 216 45.01 22.40 -1.99
CA HIS A 216 43.68 22.96 -2.24
C HIS A 216 43.34 23.99 -1.15
N ASN A 217 42.85 25.15 -1.57
CA ASN A 217 42.33 26.19 -0.67
C ASN A 217 40.82 26.01 -0.57
N VAL A 218 40.31 25.73 0.62
CA VAL A 218 38.87 25.57 0.87
C VAL A 218 38.36 26.85 1.51
N ALA A 219 37.34 27.47 0.92
CA ALA A 219 36.67 28.63 1.48
C ALA A 219 35.30 28.23 2.03
N VAL A 220 34.98 28.68 3.25
CA VAL A 220 33.65 28.50 3.85
C VAL A 220 33.05 29.87 4.07
N ILE A 221 31.89 30.10 3.46
CA ILE A 221 31.11 31.32 3.63
C ILE A 221 30.14 31.08 4.80
N PHE A 222 30.22 31.90 5.84
CA PHE A 222 29.36 31.81 7.02
C PHE A 222 28.57 33.12 7.16
N ILE A 223 27.27 33.07 6.86
CA ILE A 223 26.34 34.20 6.88
C ILE A 223 25.53 34.20 8.20
N GLY A 224 25.28 33.01 8.76
CA GLY A 224 24.56 32.77 10.00
C GLY A 224 23.26 31.99 9.78
N GLY A 225 23.30 30.69 10.06
CA GLY A 225 22.15 29.79 9.95
C GLY A 225 22.44 28.38 10.50
N PRO A 226 21.43 27.49 10.61
CA PRO A 226 21.64 26.11 11.00
C PRO A 226 22.51 25.35 9.98
N ASP A 227 22.34 25.63 8.68
CA ASP A 227 23.07 24.94 7.61
C ASP A 227 24.53 25.40 7.52
N ASP A 228 24.79 26.70 7.73
CA ASP A 228 26.15 27.26 7.84
C ASP A 228 26.95 26.60 8.98
N ARG A 229 26.28 26.21 10.07
CA ARG A 229 26.93 25.50 11.19
C ARG A 229 27.29 24.07 10.81
N GLU A 230 26.46 23.39 10.04
CA GLU A 230 26.76 22.05 9.51
C GLU A 230 27.89 22.11 8.48
N ALA A 231 27.86 23.09 7.57
CA ALA A 231 28.93 23.34 6.60
C ALA A 231 30.27 23.65 7.29
N LEU A 232 30.26 24.49 8.34
CA LEU A 232 31.44 24.77 9.15
C LEU A 232 31.95 23.51 9.85
N THR A 233 31.06 22.69 10.43
CA THR A 233 31.44 21.45 11.11
C THR A 233 32.07 20.45 10.14
N TYR A 234 31.50 20.30 8.94
CA TYR A 234 32.08 19.46 7.88
C TYR A 234 33.46 19.99 7.44
N SER A 235 33.61 21.31 7.31
CA SER A 235 34.88 21.94 6.94
C SER A 235 35.97 21.79 8.00
N MET A 236 35.61 21.75 9.30
CA MET A 236 36.57 21.46 10.37
C MET A 236 37.16 20.05 10.23
N ARG A 237 36.38 19.07 9.75
CA ARG A 237 36.92 17.72 9.44
C ARG A 237 37.89 17.77 8.26
N ILE A 238 37.58 18.54 7.22
CA ILE A 238 38.46 18.77 6.05
C ILE A 238 39.80 19.42 6.49
N ALA A 239 39.76 20.36 7.44
CA ALA A 239 40.94 21.09 7.92
C ALA A 239 41.99 20.23 8.64
N HIS A 240 41.65 19.00 9.07
CA HIS A 240 42.61 18.09 9.69
C HIS A 240 43.67 17.56 8.71
N GLY A 241 43.49 17.76 7.39
CA GLY A 241 44.46 17.37 6.38
C GLY A 241 45.64 18.31 6.22
N ARG A 242 46.87 17.75 6.27
CA ARG A 242 48.15 18.48 6.17
C ARG A 242 48.38 19.21 4.82
N HIS A 243 47.50 19.03 3.83
CA HIS A 243 47.63 19.59 2.48
C HIS A 243 46.54 20.61 2.11
N LEU A 244 45.67 20.99 3.05
CA LEU A 244 44.51 21.85 2.84
C LEU A 244 44.62 23.15 3.65
N LYS A 245 44.32 24.29 3.03
CA LYS A 245 44.19 25.58 3.73
C LYS A 245 42.72 25.98 3.78
N LEU A 246 42.11 25.93 4.96
CA LEU A 246 40.73 26.37 5.19
C LEU A 246 40.70 27.87 5.51
N SER A 247 39.90 28.63 4.78
CA SER A 247 39.61 30.05 5.05
C SER A 247 38.12 30.23 5.30
N VAL A 248 37.74 30.71 6.48
CA VAL A 248 36.33 30.95 6.85
C VAL A 248 36.05 32.45 6.72
N PHE A 249 35.14 32.80 5.81
CA PHE A 249 34.67 34.17 5.61
C PHE A 249 33.35 34.35 6.33
N ARG A 250 33.39 35.02 7.48
CA ARG A 250 32.19 35.37 8.23
C ARG A 250 31.64 36.70 7.75
N PHE A 251 30.45 36.68 7.17
CA PHE A 251 29.72 37.89 6.79
C PHE A 251 28.81 38.31 7.95
N THR A 252 29.11 39.44 8.57
CA THR A 252 28.26 40.04 9.61
C THR A 252 27.42 41.14 8.99
N HIS A 253 26.10 40.98 9.03
CA HIS A 253 25.17 42.00 8.55
C HIS A 253 25.11 43.18 9.54
N SER A 254 25.34 44.42 9.08
CA SER A 254 24.95 45.62 9.84
C SER A 254 23.43 45.74 9.76
N GLU A 255 22.74 45.67 10.91
CA GLU A 255 21.28 45.60 11.03
C GLU A 255 20.52 46.45 10.00
N VAL A 256 19.79 45.79 9.10
CA VAL A 256 18.64 46.38 8.40
C VAL A 256 17.49 45.39 8.51
N ARG A 257 16.48 45.83 9.25
CA ARG A 257 15.26 45.11 9.61
C ARG A 257 14.39 45.00 8.36
N ALA A 258 14.29 43.80 7.77
CA ALA A 258 13.35 43.54 6.68
C ALA A 258 12.33 42.47 7.09
N ASN A 259 11.07 42.88 7.11
CA ASN A 259 9.89 42.09 7.42
C ASN A 259 9.67 40.95 6.41
N THR A 260 9.66 39.71 6.90
CA THR A 260 9.29 38.50 6.15
C THR A 260 7.80 38.18 6.34
N THR A 261 6.95 38.56 5.39
CA THR A 261 5.52 38.17 5.38
C THR A 261 5.02 37.63 4.03
N ARG A 262 5.89 37.27 3.07
CA ARG A 262 5.45 36.82 1.72
C ARG A 262 5.70 35.35 1.34
N GLU A 263 6.41 34.56 2.13
CA GLU A 263 6.76 33.17 1.76
C GLU A 263 5.80 32.09 2.31
N THR A 264 4.83 32.47 3.15
CA THR A 264 3.89 31.49 3.71
C THR A 264 2.81 31.08 2.72
N LEU A 265 2.29 31.97 1.88
CA LEU A 265 1.15 31.62 1.01
C LEU A 265 1.50 30.63 -0.12
N SER A 266 2.71 30.72 -0.70
CA SER A 266 3.16 29.79 -1.76
C SER A 266 3.49 28.40 -1.21
N ALA A 267 4.11 28.33 -0.02
CA ALA A 267 4.39 27.08 0.68
C ALA A 267 3.10 26.39 1.16
N TRP A 268 2.07 27.15 1.51
CA TRP A 268 0.75 26.62 1.84
C TRP A 268 0.04 26.05 0.60
N PHE A 269 0.06 26.74 -0.54
CA PHE A 269 -0.49 26.23 -1.80
C PHE A 269 0.23 24.97 -2.29
N LEU A 270 1.57 24.92 -2.21
CA LEU A 270 2.34 23.72 -2.59
C LEU A 270 2.14 22.54 -1.62
N ALA A 271 1.96 22.80 -0.32
CA ALA A 271 1.69 21.74 0.65
C ALA A 271 0.28 21.14 0.50
N ILE A 272 -0.71 21.96 0.14
CA ILE A 272 -2.06 21.51 -0.20
C ILE A 272 -2.02 20.65 -1.47
N SER A 273 -1.28 21.08 -2.51
CA SER A 273 -1.07 20.31 -3.74
C SER A 273 -0.34 18.98 -3.53
N ASN A 274 0.65 18.93 -2.63
CA ASN A 274 1.40 17.70 -2.36
C ASN A 274 0.65 16.71 -1.44
N ALA A 275 -0.23 17.19 -0.55
CA ALA A 275 -1.13 16.34 0.22
C ALA A 275 -2.25 15.74 -0.66
N ALA A 276 -2.61 16.48 -1.70
CA ALA A 276 -3.58 16.14 -2.72
C ALA A 276 -3.12 15.12 -3.76
N ASP A 277 -1.83 15.16 -4.17
CA ASP A 277 -1.25 14.30 -5.20
C ASP A 277 -1.27 12.79 -4.86
N ARG A 278 -1.57 12.42 -3.61
CA ARG A 278 -1.77 11.01 -3.22
C ARG A 278 -3.19 10.49 -3.45
N ILE A 279 -4.15 11.34 -3.80
CA ILE A 279 -5.55 10.97 -4.03
C ILE A 279 -5.86 11.28 -5.50
N ARG A 280 -5.73 10.26 -6.37
CA ARG A 280 -5.80 10.43 -7.83
C ARG A 280 -7.15 11.02 -8.27
N CYS A 281 -8.24 10.70 -7.57
CA CYS A 281 -9.57 11.26 -7.82
C CYS A 281 -9.74 12.72 -7.34
N TRP A 282 -8.94 13.18 -6.37
CA TRP A 282 -9.05 14.51 -5.77
C TRP A 282 -8.39 15.58 -6.65
N THR A 283 -7.21 15.29 -7.21
CA THR A 283 -6.49 16.20 -8.11
C THR A 283 -7.30 16.50 -9.37
N HIS A 284 -7.87 15.50 -10.04
CA HIS A 284 -8.69 15.70 -11.23
C HIS A 284 -10.00 16.46 -10.93
N ARG A 285 -10.67 16.18 -9.81
CA ARG A 285 -11.88 16.92 -9.38
C ARG A 285 -11.60 18.39 -9.13
N ASN A 286 -10.58 18.69 -8.33
CA ASN A 286 -10.27 20.06 -7.95
C ASN A 286 -9.72 20.85 -9.13
N THR A 287 -9.05 20.20 -10.09
CA THR A 287 -8.67 20.82 -11.37
C THR A 287 -9.92 21.35 -12.10
N GLY A 288 -11.00 20.56 -12.19
CA GLY A 288 -12.27 21.02 -12.78
C GLY A 288 -12.88 22.23 -12.06
N ILE A 289 -12.90 22.23 -10.72
CA ILE A 289 -13.39 23.36 -9.91
C ILE A 289 -12.49 24.60 -10.08
N LEU A 290 -11.16 24.40 -10.22
CA LEU A 290 -10.19 25.47 -10.44
C LEU A 290 -10.37 26.13 -11.81
N PHE A 291 -10.82 25.39 -12.82
CA PHE A 291 -11.21 25.93 -14.14
C PHE A 291 -12.63 26.52 -14.15
N GLY A 292 -13.36 26.48 -13.04
CA GLY A 292 -14.66 27.13 -12.90
C GLY A 292 -14.56 28.67 -12.96
N PRO A 293 -15.67 29.37 -13.25
CA PRO A 293 -15.72 30.83 -13.35
C PRO A 293 -15.33 31.53 -12.04
N SER A 294 -15.36 30.80 -10.92
CA SER A 294 -14.96 31.30 -9.60
C SER A 294 -13.43 31.48 -9.43
N PHE A 295 -12.62 30.79 -10.25
CA PHE A 295 -11.14 30.80 -10.18
C PHE A 295 -10.51 31.12 -11.55
N LEU A 296 -9.85 30.18 -12.24
CA LEU A 296 -9.18 30.43 -13.54
C LEU A 296 -10.16 30.75 -14.67
N GLY A 297 -11.43 30.35 -14.58
CA GLY A 297 -12.46 30.69 -15.56
C GLY A 297 -12.78 32.19 -15.62
N SER A 298 -12.30 32.98 -14.64
CA SER A 298 -12.39 34.45 -14.67
C SER A 298 -11.31 35.11 -15.53
N LEU A 299 -10.25 34.37 -15.91
CA LEU A 299 -9.20 34.90 -16.77
C LEU A 299 -9.73 35.09 -18.20
N ASP A 300 -9.59 36.31 -18.73
CA ASP A 300 -10.07 36.67 -20.08
C ASP A 300 -9.57 35.74 -21.18
N ILE A 301 -8.40 35.13 -21.01
CA ILE A 301 -7.79 34.18 -21.96
C ILE A 301 -8.59 32.87 -21.99
N VAL A 302 -8.96 32.36 -20.82
CA VAL A 302 -9.72 31.11 -20.67
C VAL A 302 -11.15 31.33 -21.14
N LYS A 303 -11.76 32.45 -20.74
CA LYS A 303 -13.10 32.85 -21.20
C LYS A 303 -13.17 32.97 -22.72
N LYS A 304 -12.21 33.64 -23.36
CA LYS A 304 -12.11 33.71 -24.83
C LYS A 304 -11.88 32.36 -25.52
N MET A 305 -11.25 31.39 -24.85
CA MET A 305 -11.05 30.04 -25.39
C MET A 305 -12.32 29.18 -25.30
N LEU A 306 -13.07 29.28 -24.19
CA LEU A 306 -14.34 28.58 -23.98
C LEU A 306 -15.51 29.20 -24.76
N ASP A 307 -15.51 30.53 -24.93
CA ASP A 307 -16.54 31.28 -25.69
C ASP A 307 -16.33 31.20 -27.21
N LYS A 308 -15.31 30.48 -27.70
CA LYS A 308 -15.18 30.19 -29.14
C LYS A 308 -16.42 29.40 -29.61
N PRO A 309 -17.03 29.77 -30.75
CA PRO A 309 -18.23 29.10 -31.24
C PRO A 309 -17.96 27.60 -31.44
N GLY A 310 -18.77 26.77 -30.79
CA GLY A 310 -18.71 25.30 -30.87
C GLY A 310 -17.81 24.60 -29.83
N ALA A 311 -16.85 25.29 -29.21
CA ALA A 311 -15.92 24.69 -28.26
C ALA A 311 -16.63 24.13 -27.01
N ASN A 312 -17.54 24.91 -26.43
CA ASN A 312 -18.34 24.48 -25.29
C ASN A 312 -19.24 23.26 -25.66
N THR A 313 -19.85 23.28 -26.84
CA THR A 313 -20.67 22.15 -27.32
C THR A 313 -19.87 20.86 -27.47
N CYS A 314 -18.66 20.93 -28.03
CA CYS A 314 -17.77 19.76 -28.13
C CYS A 314 -17.37 19.23 -26.74
N LEU A 315 -17.06 20.11 -25.81
CA LEU A 315 -16.70 19.74 -24.44
C LEU A 315 -17.88 19.06 -23.72
N GLU A 316 -19.10 19.55 -23.94
CA GLU A 316 -20.33 18.98 -23.38
C GLU A 316 -20.67 17.61 -23.97
N ILE A 317 -20.43 17.42 -25.27
CA ILE A 317 -20.57 16.12 -25.93
C ILE A 317 -19.56 15.14 -25.33
N ALA A 318 -18.29 15.54 -25.21
CA ALA A 318 -17.25 14.71 -24.60
C ALA A 318 -17.57 14.36 -23.13
N ALA A 319 -18.06 15.32 -22.35
CA ALA A 319 -18.52 15.11 -20.98
C ALA A 319 -19.67 14.12 -20.88
N SER A 320 -20.63 14.19 -21.81
CA SER A 320 -21.79 13.29 -21.86
C SER A 320 -21.38 11.86 -22.19
N PHE A 321 -20.52 11.67 -23.19
CA PHE A 321 -19.92 10.35 -23.49
C PHE A 321 -19.08 9.83 -22.31
N GLY A 322 -18.30 10.72 -21.69
CA GLY A 322 -17.51 10.38 -20.50
C GLY A 322 -18.37 9.85 -19.36
N PHE A 323 -19.47 10.53 -19.03
CA PHE A 323 -20.40 10.07 -18.00
C PHE A 323 -21.09 8.76 -18.38
N LEU A 324 -21.52 8.60 -19.63
CA LEU A 324 -22.19 7.41 -20.15
C LEU A 324 -21.29 6.17 -20.03
N TYR A 325 -20.07 6.25 -20.55
CA TYR A 325 -19.12 5.14 -20.48
C TYR A 325 -18.58 4.89 -19.07
N PHE A 326 -18.38 5.95 -18.28
CA PHE A 326 -18.04 5.81 -16.86
C PHE A 326 -19.13 5.09 -16.09
N SER A 327 -20.40 5.38 -16.37
CA SER A 327 -21.54 4.68 -15.75
C SER A 327 -21.58 3.19 -16.10
N PHE A 328 -21.20 2.82 -17.34
CA PHE A 328 -20.99 1.42 -17.72
C PHE A 328 -19.87 0.75 -16.90
N LEU A 329 -18.71 1.42 -16.73
CA LEU A 329 -17.63 0.90 -15.89
C LEU A 329 -18.08 0.72 -14.43
N VAL A 330 -18.84 1.67 -13.89
CA VAL A 330 -19.42 1.55 -12.54
C VAL A 330 -20.28 0.29 -12.44
N GLY A 331 -21.18 0.08 -13.40
CA GLY A 331 -22.02 -1.13 -13.44
C GLY A 331 -21.20 -2.42 -13.52
N ALA A 332 -20.17 -2.45 -14.36
CA ALA A 332 -19.31 -3.63 -14.55
C ALA A 332 -18.46 -3.98 -13.31
N LYS A 333 -18.19 -3.00 -12.43
CA LYS A 333 -17.47 -3.18 -11.16
C LYS A 333 -18.36 -3.68 -10.02
N ILE A 334 -19.69 -3.66 -10.16
CA ILE A 334 -20.60 -4.09 -9.10
C ILE A 334 -20.69 -5.62 -9.08
N ASP A 335 -20.20 -6.22 -7.99
CA ASP A 335 -20.37 -7.64 -7.74
C ASP A 335 -21.64 -7.90 -6.92
N MET A 336 -22.69 -8.36 -7.61
CA MET A 336 -23.99 -8.68 -7.00
C MET A 336 -23.91 -9.91 -6.07
N ASP A 337 -22.91 -10.78 -6.25
CA ASP A 337 -22.75 -11.96 -5.39
C ASP A 337 -22.32 -11.56 -3.97
N MET A 338 -21.62 -10.43 -3.81
CA MET A 338 -21.30 -9.86 -2.49
C MET A 338 -22.55 -9.44 -1.71
N LEU A 339 -23.63 -9.03 -2.41
CA LEU A 339 -24.90 -8.66 -1.80
C LEU A 339 -25.69 -9.90 -1.36
N LEU A 340 -25.67 -10.96 -2.16
CA LEU A 340 -26.38 -12.22 -1.86
C LEU A 340 -25.74 -12.99 -0.70
N LYS A 341 -24.40 -12.90 -0.56
CA LYS A 341 -23.62 -13.52 0.52
C LYS A 341 -23.45 -12.62 1.74
N ALA A 342 -24.11 -11.45 1.77
CA ALA A 342 -23.92 -10.47 2.82
C ALA A 342 -24.50 -10.93 4.17
N ASN A 343 -23.81 -10.62 5.26
CA ASN A 343 -24.26 -10.89 6.62
C ASN A 343 -25.51 -10.06 6.97
N LYS A 344 -26.34 -10.55 7.90
CA LYS A 344 -27.51 -9.83 8.43
C LYS A 344 -27.19 -8.39 8.89
N ARG A 345 -25.98 -8.18 9.42
CA ARG A 345 -25.47 -6.85 9.85
C ARG A 345 -25.45 -5.84 8.69
N THR A 346 -25.05 -6.26 7.49
CA THR A 346 -24.99 -5.42 6.28
C THR A 346 -26.36 -4.87 5.94
N TYR A 347 -27.42 -5.69 5.98
CA TYR A 347 -28.77 -5.23 5.68
C TYR A 347 -29.30 -4.26 6.75
N ILE A 348 -29.06 -4.53 8.04
CA ILE A 348 -29.48 -3.64 9.13
C ILE A 348 -28.85 -2.24 8.97
N VAL A 349 -27.53 -2.19 8.77
CA VAL A 349 -26.81 -0.92 8.57
C VAL A 349 -27.21 -0.26 7.25
N GLY A 350 -27.38 -1.05 6.18
CA GLY A 350 -27.79 -0.55 4.86
C GLY A 350 -29.18 0.08 4.85
N PHE A 351 -30.19 -0.57 5.46
CA PHE A 351 -31.53 -0.02 5.59
C PHE A 351 -31.52 1.25 6.44
N SER A 352 -30.76 1.26 7.53
CA SER A 352 -30.64 2.42 8.40
C SER A 352 -30.00 3.61 7.68
N ASN A 353 -28.91 3.37 6.93
CA ASN A 353 -28.23 4.39 6.12
C ASN A 353 -29.11 4.98 5.02
N PHE A 354 -30.09 4.24 4.50
CA PHE A 354 -30.99 4.72 3.47
C PHE A 354 -32.25 5.39 4.05
N ILE A 355 -32.99 4.69 4.92
CA ILE A 355 -34.31 5.12 5.40
C ILE A 355 -34.19 6.32 6.35
N ILE A 356 -33.25 6.28 7.32
CA ILE A 356 -33.17 7.32 8.35
C ILE A 356 -32.83 8.68 7.72
N PRO A 357 -31.79 8.81 6.88
CA PRO A 357 -31.50 10.09 6.24
C PRO A 357 -32.60 10.54 5.28
N LEU A 358 -33.23 9.61 4.54
CA LEU A 358 -34.32 9.95 3.63
C LEU A 358 -35.52 10.56 4.37
N VAL A 359 -35.99 9.89 5.43
CA VAL A 359 -37.14 10.35 6.22
C VAL A 359 -36.79 11.65 6.94
N PHE A 360 -35.61 11.73 7.56
CA PHE A 360 -35.19 12.93 8.27
C PHE A 360 -35.04 14.14 7.32
N ASN A 361 -34.33 13.98 6.21
CA ASN A 361 -34.11 15.07 5.26
C ASN A 361 -35.42 15.54 4.61
N THR A 362 -36.34 14.62 4.32
CA THR A 362 -37.66 14.99 3.78
C THR A 362 -38.48 15.77 4.81
N ILE A 363 -38.54 15.33 6.07
CA ILE A 363 -39.23 16.06 7.16
C ILE A 363 -38.65 17.46 7.35
N VAL A 364 -37.33 17.57 7.48
CA VAL A 364 -36.65 18.87 7.66
C VAL A 364 -36.91 19.79 6.46
N CYS A 365 -36.79 19.28 5.24
CA CYS A 365 -37.08 20.07 4.04
C CYS A 365 -38.55 20.50 3.94
N THR A 366 -39.51 19.67 4.36
CA THR A 366 -40.94 20.05 4.37
C THR A 366 -41.25 21.09 5.44
N GLU A 367 -40.66 20.98 6.63
CA GLU A 367 -40.81 21.98 7.70
C GLU A 367 -40.16 23.32 7.34
N MET A 368 -39.00 23.28 6.68
CA MET A 368 -38.35 24.48 6.17
C MET A 368 -39.17 25.12 5.03
N ARG A 369 -39.83 24.30 4.20
CA ARG A 369 -40.74 24.80 3.16
C ARG A 369 -41.94 25.53 3.75
N THR A 370 -42.52 25.07 4.85
CA THR A 370 -43.69 25.73 5.45
C THR A 370 -43.33 27.03 6.17
N LYS A 371 -42.15 27.10 6.79
CA LYS A 371 -41.72 28.23 7.64
C LYS A 371 -40.89 29.30 6.93
N VAL A 372 -40.03 28.93 5.96
CA VAL A 372 -39.02 29.82 5.36
C VAL A 372 -39.40 30.27 3.93
N HIS A 373 -40.18 29.47 3.21
CA HIS A 373 -40.51 29.72 1.80
C HIS A 373 -41.44 30.93 1.60
N LYS A 374 -42.25 31.29 2.61
CA LYS A 374 -43.16 32.45 2.56
C LYS A 374 -42.42 33.79 2.59
N ASP A 375 -41.22 33.86 3.15
CA ASP A 375 -40.47 35.11 3.32
C ASP A 375 -39.38 35.33 2.25
N LEU A 376 -39.01 34.31 1.46
CA LEU A 376 -37.81 34.32 0.61
C LEU A 376 -38.02 34.07 -0.90
N GLY A 377 -39.26 33.80 -1.36
CA GLY A 377 -39.57 33.70 -2.80
C GLY A 377 -38.73 32.67 -3.57
N LEU A 378 -38.29 31.60 -2.91
CA LEU A 378 -37.39 30.60 -3.47
C LEU A 378 -38.19 29.58 -4.27
N GLU A 379 -38.10 29.53 -5.60
CA GLU A 379 -38.61 28.41 -6.42
C GLU A 379 -37.77 27.11 -6.26
N ILE A 380 -37.27 26.83 -5.05
CA ILE A 380 -36.40 25.68 -4.80
C ILE A 380 -37.27 24.46 -4.51
N ASN A 381 -37.07 23.39 -5.29
CA ASN A 381 -37.65 22.08 -5.03
C ASN A 381 -36.90 21.39 -3.87
N LEU A 382 -37.17 21.84 -2.64
CA LEU A 382 -36.51 21.39 -1.39
C LEU A 382 -36.59 19.86 -1.18
N VAL A 383 -37.65 19.23 -1.69
CA VAL A 383 -37.84 17.77 -1.66
C VAL A 383 -36.81 17.07 -2.57
N THR A 384 -36.51 17.63 -3.74
CA THR A 384 -35.49 17.10 -4.64
C THR A 384 -34.09 17.21 -4.04
N ILE A 385 -33.81 18.28 -3.30
CA ILE A 385 -32.55 18.43 -2.55
C ILE A 385 -32.43 17.35 -1.47
N ALA A 386 -33.50 17.09 -0.70
CA ALA A 386 -33.51 16.04 0.33
C ALA A 386 -33.19 14.64 -0.26
N VAL A 387 -33.78 14.33 -1.43
CA VAL A 387 -33.51 13.08 -2.14
C VAL A 387 -32.05 13.01 -2.57
N ILE A 388 -31.52 14.07 -3.20
CA ILE A 388 -30.13 14.11 -3.68
C ILE A 388 -29.11 14.00 -2.53
N LEU A 389 -29.41 14.53 -1.35
CA LEU A 389 -28.56 14.41 -0.16
C LEU A 389 -28.57 12.99 0.43
N SER A 390 -29.60 12.21 0.13
CA SER A 390 -29.79 10.84 0.65
C SER A 390 -29.24 9.76 -0.29
N VAL A 391 -29.05 10.07 -1.58
CA VAL A 391 -28.49 9.14 -2.57
C VAL A 391 -27.03 8.81 -2.25
N HIS A 392 -26.67 7.54 -2.43
CA HIS A 392 -25.32 7.02 -2.21
C HIS A 392 -24.82 6.24 -3.42
N SER A 393 -23.50 6.23 -3.65
CA SER A 393 -22.87 5.56 -4.78
C SER A 393 -21.82 4.54 -4.33
N PHE A 394 -21.91 3.32 -4.88
CA PHE A 394 -20.92 2.27 -4.67
C PHE A 394 -19.52 2.66 -5.16
N HIS A 395 -19.42 3.18 -6.39
CA HIS A 395 -18.12 3.47 -7.00
C HIS A 395 -17.31 4.47 -6.16
N ASP A 396 -17.99 5.45 -5.59
CA ASP A 396 -17.36 6.50 -4.80
C ASP A 396 -16.72 5.93 -3.53
N THR A 397 -17.40 5.00 -2.86
CA THR A 397 -16.84 4.28 -1.71
C THR A 397 -15.72 3.32 -2.07
N ALA A 398 -15.82 2.67 -3.24
CA ALA A 398 -14.77 1.80 -3.75
C ALA A 398 -13.49 2.58 -4.04
N SER A 399 -13.58 3.73 -4.72
CA SER A 399 -12.44 4.61 -4.96
C SER A 399 -11.85 5.15 -3.66
N ALA A 400 -12.69 5.55 -2.71
CA ALA A 400 -12.21 6.02 -1.41
C ALA A 400 -11.46 4.93 -0.61
N LEU A 401 -11.94 3.69 -0.65
CA LEU A 401 -11.28 2.55 -0.02
C LEU A 401 -9.97 2.15 -0.72
N ASP A 402 -9.91 2.28 -2.04
CA ASP A 402 -8.71 2.03 -2.84
C ASP A 402 -7.61 3.05 -2.49
N ASP A 403 -7.97 4.34 -2.47
CA ASP A 403 -7.08 5.43 -2.06
C ASP A 403 -6.55 5.24 -0.63
N LEU A 404 -7.37 4.68 0.27
CA LEU A 404 -7.00 4.37 1.65
C LEU A 404 -6.26 3.03 1.80
N ASN A 405 -6.13 2.22 0.75
CA ASN A 405 -5.62 0.84 0.79
C ASN A 405 -6.37 -0.07 1.79
N LEU A 406 -7.68 0.17 1.98
CA LEU A 406 -8.54 -0.55 2.92
C LEU A 406 -9.53 -1.51 2.22
N LEU A 407 -9.49 -1.61 0.89
CA LEU A 407 -10.40 -2.46 0.09
C LEU A 407 -10.50 -3.91 0.61
N ASN A 408 -9.35 -4.47 1.02
CA ASN A 408 -9.25 -5.87 1.42
C ASN A 408 -9.60 -6.12 2.89
N SER A 409 -9.71 -5.06 3.70
CA SER A 409 -10.02 -5.18 5.12
C SER A 409 -11.47 -5.61 5.34
N GLU A 410 -11.78 -6.21 6.50
CA GLU A 410 -13.16 -6.55 6.89
C GLU A 410 -14.11 -5.34 6.80
N ILE A 411 -13.63 -4.16 7.22
CA ILE A 411 -14.38 -2.90 7.19
C ILE A 411 -14.60 -2.45 5.74
N GLY A 412 -13.59 -2.63 4.88
CA GLY A 412 -13.69 -2.35 3.45
C GLY A 412 -14.72 -3.22 2.76
N ARG A 413 -14.68 -4.55 2.97
CA ARG A 413 -15.68 -5.49 2.42
C ARG A 413 -17.09 -5.14 2.90
N LEU A 414 -17.25 -4.87 4.20
CA LEU A 414 -18.54 -4.48 4.78
C LEU A 414 -19.07 -3.16 4.16
N SER A 415 -18.20 -2.16 4.02
CA SER A 415 -18.53 -0.86 3.42
C SER A 415 -18.97 -1.00 1.96
N LEU A 416 -18.30 -1.84 1.18
CA LEU A 416 -18.65 -2.12 -0.22
C LEU A 416 -20.04 -2.75 -0.31
N SER A 417 -20.32 -3.80 0.48
CA SER A 417 -21.65 -4.44 0.49
C SER A 417 -22.77 -3.49 0.91
N ILE A 418 -22.54 -2.64 1.93
CA ILE A 418 -23.50 -1.60 2.35
C ILE A 418 -23.75 -0.60 1.22
N SER A 419 -22.70 -0.22 0.49
CA SER A 419 -22.79 0.78 -0.58
C SER A 419 -23.50 0.25 -1.83
N ILE A 420 -23.32 -1.03 -2.18
CA ILE A 420 -24.10 -1.68 -3.24
C ILE A 420 -25.59 -1.69 -2.85
N PHE A 421 -25.91 -2.14 -1.62
CA PHE A 421 -27.29 -2.21 -1.15
C PHE A 421 -27.98 -0.84 -1.16
N THR A 422 -27.34 0.17 -0.56
CA THR A 422 -27.87 1.54 -0.48
C THR A 422 -27.93 2.23 -1.85
N GLY A 423 -26.99 1.93 -2.76
CA GLY A 423 -27.03 2.38 -4.15
C GLY A 423 -28.23 1.81 -4.91
N LEU A 424 -28.51 0.51 -4.77
CA LEU A 424 -29.69 -0.13 -5.35
C LEU A 424 -30.99 0.48 -4.82
N CYS A 425 -31.09 0.69 -3.50
CA CYS A 425 -32.24 1.39 -2.90
C CYS A 425 -32.39 2.82 -3.43
N SER A 426 -31.29 3.55 -3.62
CA SER A 426 -31.29 4.91 -4.17
C SER A 426 -31.79 4.93 -5.61
N TRP A 427 -31.37 3.98 -6.44
CA TRP A 427 -31.87 3.86 -7.82
C TRP A 427 -33.35 3.48 -7.88
N LEU A 428 -33.80 2.55 -7.01
CA LEU A 428 -35.22 2.22 -6.88
C LEU A 428 -36.04 3.44 -6.48
N LEU A 429 -35.55 4.27 -5.56
CA LEU A 429 -36.23 5.51 -5.16
C LEU A 429 -36.34 6.50 -6.33
N ILE A 430 -35.25 6.75 -7.06
CA ILE A 430 -35.26 7.64 -8.23
C ILE A 430 -36.25 7.11 -9.28
N PHE A 431 -36.26 5.79 -9.51
CA PHE A 431 -37.19 5.14 -10.42
C PHE A 431 -38.65 5.34 -10.01
N VAL A 432 -38.98 5.15 -8.72
CA VAL A 432 -40.35 5.35 -8.20
C VAL A 432 -40.76 6.82 -8.27
N LEU A 433 -39.88 7.75 -7.91
CA LEU A 433 -40.16 9.19 -7.99
C LEU A 433 -40.44 9.63 -9.43
N PHE A 434 -39.68 9.09 -10.38
CA PHE A 434 -39.88 9.37 -11.79
C PHE A 434 -41.18 8.76 -12.31
N ALA A 435 -41.47 7.50 -11.96
CA ALA A 435 -42.75 6.86 -12.28
C ALA A 435 -43.96 7.63 -11.73
N TYR A 436 -43.86 8.16 -10.50
CA TYR A 436 -44.89 9.00 -9.91
C TYR A 436 -45.09 10.30 -10.70
N TYR A 437 -44.00 10.97 -11.07
CA TYR A 437 -44.04 12.18 -11.87
C TYR A 437 -44.65 11.96 -13.26
N GLU A 438 -44.35 10.81 -13.87
CA GLU A 438 -44.91 10.41 -15.15
C GLU A 438 -46.40 10.07 -15.05
N ALA A 439 -46.83 9.34 -14.01
CA ALA A 439 -48.24 9.03 -13.78
C ALA A 439 -49.10 10.29 -13.65
N ALA A 440 -48.52 11.39 -13.14
CA ALA A 440 -49.21 12.68 -13.00
C ALA A 440 -49.29 13.48 -14.31
N LYS A 441 -48.43 13.21 -15.31
CA LYS A 441 -48.32 14.00 -16.54
C LYS A 441 -48.76 13.29 -17.81
N LEU A 442 -48.55 11.97 -17.88
CA LEU A 442 -48.82 11.17 -19.07
C LEU A 442 -50.25 10.64 -19.07
N THR A 443 -50.79 10.44 -20.27
CA THR A 443 -52.06 9.71 -20.43
C THR A 443 -51.90 8.26 -19.97
N PRO A 444 -52.95 7.59 -19.48
CA PRO A 444 -52.86 6.20 -19.01
C PRO A 444 -52.28 5.25 -20.05
N ILE A 445 -52.56 5.48 -21.33
CA ILE A 445 -52.05 4.69 -22.46
C ILE A 445 -50.53 4.88 -22.62
N ALA A 446 -50.05 6.13 -22.57
CA ALA A 446 -48.61 6.42 -22.66
C ALA A 446 -47.85 5.91 -21.43
N PHE A 447 -48.48 5.94 -20.25
CA PHE A 447 -47.95 5.32 -19.04
C PHE A 447 -47.83 3.80 -19.19
N ILE A 448 -48.89 3.09 -19.60
CA ILE A 448 -48.82 1.64 -19.81
C ILE A 448 -47.77 1.27 -20.87
N PHE A 449 -47.69 2.03 -21.97
CA PHE A 449 -46.70 1.80 -23.03
C PHE A 449 -45.25 1.97 -22.54
N THR A 450 -44.96 3.06 -21.81
CA THR A 450 -43.61 3.29 -21.26
C THR A 450 -43.21 2.21 -20.26
N TRP A 451 -44.13 1.75 -19.41
CA TRP A 451 -43.89 0.63 -18.50
C TRP A 451 -43.68 -0.71 -19.22
N ALA A 452 -44.45 -1.00 -20.29
CA ALA A 452 -44.26 -2.18 -21.11
C ALA A 452 -42.87 -2.17 -21.79
N CYS A 453 -42.43 -1.01 -22.31
CA CYS A 453 -41.08 -0.86 -22.87
C CYS A 453 -39.98 -1.07 -21.82
N ARG A 454 -40.15 -0.57 -20.59
CA ARG A 454 -39.21 -0.81 -19.47
C ARG A 454 -39.12 -2.28 -19.08
N ALA A 455 -40.26 -2.97 -18.99
CA ALA A 455 -40.30 -4.40 -18.72
C ALA A 455 -39.59 -5.20 -19.83
N LEU A 456 -39.74 -4.79 -21.10
CA LEU A 456 -39.07 -5.40 -22.24
C LEU A 456 -37.54 -5.23 -22.17
N ILE A 457 -37.02 -4.08 -21.72
CA ILE A 457 -35.58 -3.88 -21.46
C ILE A 457 -35.08 -4.90 -20.43
N MET A 458 -35.77 -4.99 -19.30
CA MET A 458 -35.38 -5.90 -18.22
C MET A 458 -35.33 -7.34 -18.74
N LEU A 459 -36.30 -7.74 -19.56
CA LEU A 459 -36.32 -9.06 -20.21
C LEU A 459 -35.16 -9.25 -21.21
N PHE A 460 -34.87 -8.24 -22.02
CA PHE A 460 -33.76 -8.27 -22.98
C PHE A 460 -32.40 -8.40 -22.26
N MET A 461 -32.23 -7.73 -21.12
CA MET A 461 -31.02 -7.84 -20.31
C MET A 461 -30.78 -9.26 -19.77
N PHE A 462 -31.84 -9.99 -19.41
CA PHE A 462 -31.72 -11.42 -19.05
C PHE A 462 -31.17 -12.28 -20.21
N ARG A 463 -31.39 -11.85 -21.47
CA ARG A 463 -30.85 -12.52 -22.68
C ARG A 463 -29.43 -12.08 -23.04
N VAL A 464 -28.99 -10.89 -22.63
CA VAL A 464 -27.61 -10.41 -22.88
C VAL A 464 -26.57 -11.23 -22.09
N ARG A 465 -26.90 -11.63 -20.85
CA ARG A 465 -26.00 -12.44 -20.00
C ARG A 465 -25.53 -13.75 -20.65
N PRO A 466 -26.42 -14.62 -21.20
CA PRO A 466 -25.98 -15.85 -21.85
C PRO A 466 -25.19 -15.61 -23.14
N ILE A 467 -25.44 -14.51 -23.87
CA ILE A 467 -24.67 -14.14 -25.07
C ILE A 467 -23.23 -13.78 -24.69
N LEU A 468 -23.04 -12.98 -23.62
CA LEU A 468 -21.71 -12.67 -23.09
C LEU A 468 -20.98 -13.93 -22.60
N LEU A 469 -21.67 -14.82 -21.89
CA LEU A 469 -21.11 -16.11 -21.45
C LEU A 469 -20.75 -17.03 -22.62
N TRP A 470 -21.51 -16.99 -23.72
CA TRP A 470 -21.18 -17.72 -24.94
C TRP A 470 -19.91 -17.15 -25.59
N MET A 471 -19.79 -15.83 -25.72
CA MET A 471 -18.56 -15.18 -26.21
C MET A 471 -17.32 -15.53 -25.37
N ILE A 472 -17.48 -15.64 -24.05
CA ILE A 472 -16.42 -16.08 -23.13
C ILE A 472 -15.97 -17.51 -23.48
N ARG A 473 -16.92 -18.43 -23.70
CA ARG A 473 -16.61 -19.85 -23.99
C ARG A 473 -15.97 -20.06 -25.36
N THR A 474 -16.23 -19.19 -26.33
CA THR A 474 -15.68 -19.28 -27.69
C THR A 474 -14.28 -18.68 -27.81
N THR A 475 -13.81 -17.97 -26.79
CA THR A 475 -12.47 -17.34 -26.78
C THR A 475 -11.46 -18.27 -26.11
N PRO A 476 -10.36 -18.69 -26.78
CA PRO A 476 -9.36 -19.58 -26.19
C PRO A 476 -8.58 -18.89 -25.05
N GLU A 477 -8.35 -19.62 -23.96
CA GLU A 477 -7.65 -19.15 -22.76
C GLU A 477 -6.23 -18.65 -23.11
N GLY A 478 -5.90 -17.42 -22.69
CA GLY A 478 -4.56 -16.82 -22.88
C GLY A 478 -4.41 -15.87 -24.09
N THR A 479 -5.45 -15.64 -24.89
CA THR A 479 -5.42 -14.66 -26.00
C THR A 479 -6.09 -13.33 -25.63
N THR A 480 -5.51 -12.20 -26.03
CA THR A 480 -6.12 -10.87 -25.84
C THR A 480 -7.43 -10.79 -26.64
N LEU A 481 -8.49 -10.22 -26.05
CA LEU A 481 -9.77 -10.04 -26.75
C LEU A 481 -9.59 -9.40 -28.13
N LYS A 482 -10.28 -9.96 -29.12
CA LYS A 482 -10.40 -9.33 -30.45
C LYS A 482 -11.00 -7.93 -30.28
N GLU A 483 -10.39 -6.95 -30.92
CA GLU A 483 -10.80 -5.53 -30.86
C GLU A 483 -12.26 -5.34 -31.30
N SER A 484 -12.75 -6.20 -32.20
CA SER A 484 -14.14 -6.25 -32.64
C SER A 484 -15.14 -6.44 -31.50
N TYR A 485 -14.82 -7.22 -30.46
CA TYR A 485 -15.70 -7.41 -29.31
C TYR A 485 -15.78 -6.17 -28.42
N VAL A 486 -14.65 -5.47 -28.23
CA VAL A 486 -14.62 -4.21 -27.47
C VAL A 486 -15.46 -3.14 -28.20
N ALA A 487 -15.31 -3.03 -29.52
CA ALA A 487 -16.11 -2.13 -30.34
C ALA A 487 -17.62 -2.45 -30.26
N LEU A 488 -18.00 -3.73 -30.33
CA LEU A 488 -19.39 -4.16 -30.21
C LEU A 488 -19.99 -3.79 -28.85
N ILE A 489 -19.26 -3.99 -27.75
CA ILE A 489 -19.70 -3.60 -26.41
C ILE A 489 -19.91 -2.09 -26.31
N LEU A 490 -18.99 -1.28 -26.85
CA LEU A 490 -19.12 0.19 -26.84
C LEU A 490 -20.36 0.66 -27.64
N ILE A 491 -20.62 0.04 -28.79
CA ILE A 491 -21.83 0.32 -29.60
C ILE A 491 -23.09 -0.06 -28.82
N PHE A 492 -23.09 -1.21 -28.15
CA PHE A 492 -24.23 -1.67 -27.36
C PHE A 492 -24.51 -0.75 -26.16
N VAL A 493 -23.45 -0.26 -25.52
CA VAL A 493 -23.55 0.75 -24.45
C VAL A 493 -24.21 2.04 -24.96
N LEU A 494 -23.80 2.55 -26.13
CA LEU A 494 -24.44 3.72 -26.74
C LEU A 494 -25.90 3.48 -27.11
N ALA A 495 -26.20 2.34 -27.75
CA ALA A 495 -27.56 1.97 -28.13
C ALA A 495 -28.49 1.88 -26.90
N SER A 496 -27.99 1.34 -25.79
CA SER A 496 -28.75 1.25 -24.54
C SER A 496 -29.03 2.60 -23.90
N SER A 497 -28.08 3.53 -24.00
CA SER A 497 -28.24 4.89 -23.48
C SER A 497 -29.31 5.62 -24.28
N PHE A 498 -29.22 5.55 -25.61
CA PHE A 498 -30.22 6.13 -26.50
C PHE A 498 -31.61 5.55 -26.24
N TYR A 499 -31.71 4.23 -26.10
CA TYR A 499 -32.99 3.57 -25.82
C TYR A 499 -33.55 3.92 -24.45
N SER A 500 -32.71 4.04 -23.42
CA SER A 500 -33.12 4.45 -22.08
C SER A 500 -33.75 5.85 -22.10
N GLU A 501 -33.10 6.79 -22.80
CA GLU A 501 -33.59 8.16 -22.95
C GLU A 501 -34.88 8.23 -23.78
N ALA A 502 -35.02 7.39 -24.81
CA ALA A 502 -36.24 7.29 -25.61
C ALA A 502 -37.46 6.83 -24.80
N ILE A 503 -37.27 6.02 -23.75
CA ILE A 503 -38.35 5.53 -22.86
C ILE A 503 -38.54 6.43 -21.63
N GLY A 504 -37.90 7.60 -21.63
CA GLY A 504 -38.01 8.60 -20.56
C GLY A 504 -37.11 8.33 -19.36
N LEU A 505 -36.31 7.25 -19.34
CA LEU A 505 -35.30 7.08 -18.28
C LEU A 505 -34.08 7.96 -18.57
N HIS A 506 -33.32 8.34 -17.54
CA HIS A 506 -32.07 9.07 -17.77
C HIS A 506 -31.05 8.21 -18.56
N ALA A 507 -30.34 8.83 -19.49
CA ALA A 507 -29.39 8.20 -20.41
C ALA A 507 -28.36 7.26 -19.75
N PHE A 508 -27.95 7.54 -18.50
CA PHE A 508 -26.96 6.73 -17.80
C PHE A 508 -27.50 5.38 -17.29
N PHE A 509 -28.83 5.18 -17.19
CA PHE A 509 -29.39 3.93 -16.66
C PHE A 509 -29.05 2.72 -17.53
N GLY A 510 -29.20 2.82 -18.86
CA GLY A 510 -28.88 1.72 -19.79
C GLY A 510 -27.44 1.21 -19.68
N PRO A 511 -26.43 2.09 -19.74
CA PRO A 511 -25.03 1.74 -19.54
C PRO A 511 -24.73 1.02 -18.21
N VAL A 512 -25.27 1.53 -17.09
CA VAL A 512 -25.10 0.88 -15.76
C VAL A 512 -25.67 -0.53 -15.78
N MET A 513 -26.87 -0.67 -16.34
CA MET A 513 -27.59 -1.92 -16.43
C MET A 513 -26.85 -2.95 -17.29
N ILE A 514 -26.30 -2.57 -18.45
CA ILE A 514 -25.40 -3.44 -19.22
C ILE A 514 -24.18 -3.83 -18.40
N GLY A 515 -23.56 -2.87 -17.72
CA GLY A 515 -22.39 -3.12 -16.87
C GLY A 515 -22.66 -4.22 -15.84
N MET A 516 -23.79 -4.13 -15.12
CA MET A 516 -24.18 -5.13 -14.10
C MET A 516 -24.44 -6.53 -14.68
N VAL A 517 -24.76 -6.64 -15.96
CA VAL A 517 -24.98 -7.92 -16.65
C VAL A 517 -23.65 -8.58 -17.02
N VAL A 518 -22.56 -7.81 -17.17
CA VAL A 518 -21.23 -8.34 -17.44
C VAL A 518 -20.75 -9.12 -16.21
N PRO A 519 -20.48 -10.44 -16.32
CA PRO A 519 -20.07 -11.24 -15.17
C PRO A 519 -18.68 -10.80 -14.68
N VAL A 520 -18.63 -10.38 -13.42
CA VAL A 520 -17.42 -9.95 -12.73
C VAL A 520 -16.45 -11.13 -12.60
N GLY A 521 -15.15 -10.91 -12.88
CA GLY A 521 -14.13 -11.96 -12.86
C GLY A 521 -14.05 -12.83 -14.13
N SER A 522 -14.82 -12.51 -15.17
CA SER A 522 -14.61 -13.11 -16.50
C SER A 522 -13.39 -12.47 -17.19
N PRO A 523 -12.60 -13.24 -17.95
CA PRO A 523 -11.45 -12.70 -18.71
C PRO A 523 -11.87 -11.61 -19.70
N ILE A 524 -13.13 -11.62 -20.16
CA ILE A 524 -13.69 -10.56 -21.00
C ILE A 524 -13.92 -9.27 -20.20
N GLY A 525 -14.59 -9.35 -19.05
CA GLY A 525 -14.87 -8.18 -18.21
C GLY A 525 -13.59 -7.45 -17.81
N GLU A 526 -12.57 -8.21 -17.43
CA GLU A 526 -11.25 -7.70 -17.09
C GLU A 526 -10.53 -7.01 -18.27
N ALA A 527 -10.46 -7.66 -19.42
CA ALA A 527 -9.74 -7.09 -20.57
C ALA A 527 -10.48 -5.87 -21.17
N VAL A 528 -11.83 -5.87 -21.13
CA VAL A 528 -12.65 -4.72 -21.50
C VAL A 528 -12.44 -3.57 -20.51
N GLN A 529 -12.49 -3.85 -19.21
CA GLN A 529 -12.28 -2.83 -18.18
C GLN A 529 -10.88 -2.22 -18.29
N LYS A 530 -9.82 -3.02 -18.33
CA LYS A 530 -8.44 -2.54 -18.36
C LYS A 530 -8.14 -1.66 -19.60
N LYS A 531 -8.68 -2.02 -20.77
CA LYS A 531 -8.50 -1.24 -22.00
C LYS A 531 -9.33 0.05 -22.01
N ILE A 532 -10.59 -0.01 -21.60
CA ILE A 532 -11.50 1.14 -21.70
C ILE A 532 -11.30 2.12 -20.52
N GLU A 533 -11.00 1.62 -19.32
CA GLU A 533 -10.82 2.44 -18.10
C GLU A 533 -9.73 3.49 -18.24
N CYS A 534 -8.61 3.16 -18.89
CA CYS A 534 -7.54 4.13 -19.16
C CYS A 534 -8.05 5.28 -20.05
N PHE A 535 -8.72 4.95 -21.16
CA PHE A 535 -9.23 5.94 -22.10
C PHE A 535 -10.32 6.83 -21.46
N ILE A 536 -11.29 6.24 -20.76
CA ILE A 536 -12.35 7.00 -20.09
C ILE A 536 -11.75 7.93 -19.04
N THR A 537 -10.88 7.42 -18.17
CA THR A 537 -10.37 8.17 -17.02
C THR A 537 -9.39 9.27 -17.44
N MET A 538 -8.56 9.03 -18.45
CA MET A 538 -7.53 9.98 -18.89
C MET A 538 -8.03 10.99 -19.94
N VAL A 539 -9.06 10.65 -20.73
CA VAL A 539 -9.51 11.49 -21.86
C VAL A 539 -10.91 12.06 -21.64
N LEU A 540 -11.91 11.21 -21.37
CA LEU A 540 -13.32 11.65 -21.36
C LEU A 540 -13.75 12.24 -20.01
N LEU A 541 -13.28 11.65 -18.90
CA LEU A 541 -13.64 12.07 -17.54
C LEU A 541 -13.12 13.48 -17.19
N PRO A 542 -11.92 13.91 -17.61
CA PRO A 542 -11.47 15.29 -17.45
C PRO A 542 -12.41 16.31 -18.09
N ALA A 543 -12.93 16.03 -19.30
CA ALA A 543 -13.94 16.88 -19.93
C ALA A 543 -15.21 16.99 -19.08
N ALA A 544 -15.67 15.86 -18.51
CA ALA A 544 -16.81 15.84 -17.61
C ALA A 544 -16.59 16.65 -16.32
N TYR A 545 -15.38 16.62 -15.75
CA TYR A 545 -15.03 17.46 -14.60
C TYR A 545 -14.97 18.94 -14.95
N LEU A 546 -14.47 19.31 -16.13
CA LEU A 546 -14.45 20.70 -16.58
C LEU A 546 -15.88 21.24 -16.72
N VAL A 547 -16.80 20.48 -17.33
CA VAL A 547 -18.21 20.88 -17.45
C VAL A 547 -18.92 20.93 -16.11
N ALA A 548 -18.61 20.02 -15.18
CA ALA A 548 -19.17 20.07 -13.83
C ALA A 548 -18.63 21.26 -13.03
N GLY A 549 -17.34 21.58 -13.15
CA GLY A 549 -16.70 22.69 -12.45
C GLY A 549 -17.03 24.07 -13.02
N SER A 550 -17.25 24.18 -14.33
CA SER A 550 -17.64 25.44 -14.99
C SER A 550 -18.98 25.99 -14.51
N GLN A 551 -19.83 25.15 -13.93
CA GLN A 551 -21.13 25.52 -13.37
C GLN A 551 -21.06 26.04 -11.92
N VAL A 552 -19.88 26.01 -11.29
CA VAL A 552 -19.70 26.40 -9.88
C VAL A 552 -19.42 27.90 -9.78
N ASN A 553 -20.37 28.66 -9.25
CA ASN A 553 -20.31 30.11 -9.14
C ASN A 553 -20.47 30.59 -7.69
N VAL A 554 -19.34 30.85 -7.03
CA VAL A 554 -19.32 31.24 -5.60
C VAL A 554 -19.82 32.68 -5.39
N TYR A 555 -19.69 33.55 -6.39
CA TYR A 555 -20.04 34.96 -6.28
C TYR A 555 -21.56 35.22 -6.26
N ASN A 556 -22.37 34.28 -6.77
CA ASN A 556 -23.83 34.42 -6.86
C ASN A 556 -24.57 34.03 -5.55
N ILE A 557 -23.83 33.75 -4.47
CA ILE A 557 -24.38 33.20 -3.22
C ILE A 557 -24.74 34.33 -2.25
N GLN A 558 -26.04 34.47 -1.94
CA GLN A 558 -26.52 35.34 -0.87
C GLN A 558 -26.32 34.71 0.52
N THR A 559 -25.96 35.55 1.50
CA THR A 559 -25.47 35.17 2.83
C THR A 559 -26.49 34.38 3.67
N ASN A 560 -27.75 34.81 3.67
CA ASN A 560 -28.83 34.14 4.42
C ASN A 560 -29.19 32.77 3.81
N GLN A 561 -29.22 32.67 2.48
CA GLN A 561 -29.52 31.43 1.75
C GLN A 561 -28.40 30.40 1.95
N PHE A 562 -27.15 30.87 1.97
CA PHE A 562 -25.99 30.06 2.29
C PHE A 562 -26.05 29.45 3.69
N ALA A 563 -26.31 30.25 4.72
CA ALA A 563 -26.33 29.77 6.10
C ALA A 563 -27.41 28.68 6.30
N ILE A 564 -28.60 28.87 5.72
CA ILE A 564 -29.71 27.91 5.81
C ILE A 564 -29.36 26.61 5.07
N LEU A 565 -28.85 26.71 3.84
CA LEU A 565 -28.55 25.52 3.03
C LEU A 565 -27.33 24.76 3.59
N GLU A 566 -26.32 25.47 4.08
CA GLU A 566 -25.17 24.87 4.74
C GLU A 566 -25.59 24.12 6.01
N LEU A 567 -26.44 24.72 6.85
CA LEU A 567 -26.96 24.08 8.04
C LEU A 567 -27.74 22.81 7.69
N LEU A 568 -28.54 22.84 6.62
CA LEU A 568 -29.28 21.67 6.12
C LEU A 568 -28.32 20.55 5.69
N ILE A 569 -27.30 20.86 4.90
CA ILE A 569 -26.33 19.86 4.40
C ILE A 569 -25.51 19.29 5.57
N PHE A 570 -25.09 20.14 6.50
CA PHE A 570 -24.36 19.70 7.69
C PHE A 570 -25.21 18.80 8.59
N LEU A 571 -26.47 19.14 8.79
CA LEU A 571 -27.41 18.31 9.55
C LEU A 571 -27.67 16.98 8.84
N ALA A 572 -27.85 16.99 7.51
CA ALA A 572 -27.98 15.78 6.71
C ALA A 572 -26.73 14.89 6.83
N PHE A 573 -25.53 15.48 6.85
CA PHE A 573 -24.28 14.76 7.12
C PHE A 573 -24.27 14.14 8.52
N ALA A 574 -24.63 14.90 9.55
CA ALA A 574 -24.62 14.41 10.93
C ALA A 574 -25.60 13.25 11.13
N VAL A 575 -26.81 13.36 10.56
CA VAL A 575 -27.81 12.28 10.62
C VAL A 575 -27.36 11.06 9.83
N LYS A 576 -26.76 11.23 8.65
CA LYS A 576 -26.23 10.11 7.86
C LYS A 576 -25.11 9.37 8.61
N LEU A 577 -24.20 10.11 9.25
CA LEU A 577 -23.15 9.52 10.09
C LEU A 577 -23.75 8.75 11.28
N ALA A 578 -24.72 9.34 11.98
CA ALA A 578 -25.39 8.68 13.10
C ALA A 578 -26.18 7.43 12.66
N ALA A 579 -26.83 7.49 11.49
CA ALA A 579 -27.58 6.38 10.90
C ALA A 579 -26.71 5.18 10.53
N ILE A 580 -25.40 5.35 10.43
CA ILE A 580 -24.43 4.27 10.24
C ILE A 580 -23.86 3.82 11.58
N VAL A 581 -23.39 4.75 12.41
CA VAL A 581 -22.69 4.45 13.67
C VAL A 581 -23.62 3.74 14.67
N LEU A 582 -24.85 4.22 14.87
CA LEU A 582 -25.77 3.65 15.87
C LEU A 582 -26.11 2.17 15.58
N PRO A 583 -26.51 1.78 14.35
CA PRO A 583 -26.72 0.36 14.02
C PRO A 583 -25.46 -0.50 14.09
N CYS A 584 -24.28 0.06 13.80
CA CYS A 584 -23.02 -0.66 13.98
C CYS A 584 -22.74 -0.99 15.45
N LEU A 585 -23.02 -0.06 16.36
CA LEU A 585 -22.91 -0.31 17.81
C LEU A 585 -23.92 -1.36 18.27
N TYR A 586 -25.15 -1.33 17.73
CA TYR A 586 -26.15 -2.38 17.99
C TYR A 586 -25.70 -3.77 17.48
N CYS A 587 -24.93 -3.80 16.39
CA CYS A 587 -24.36 -5.03 15.84
C CYS A 587 -23.04 -5.47 16.52
N SER A 588 -22.66 -4.85 17.64
CA SER A 588 -21.43 -5.11 18.40
C SER A 588 -20.13 -4.86 17.61
N ILE A 589 -20.14 -3.93 16.66
CA ILE A 589 -18.93 -3.46 15.97
C ILE A 589 -18.24 -2.42 16.86
N PRO A 590 -16.92 -2.48 17.08
CA PRO A 590 -16.23 -1.52 17.95
C PRO A 590 -16.36 -0.09 17.43
N ILE A 591 -16.44 0.88 18.35
CA ILE A 591 -16.73 2.30 18.04
C ILE A 591 -15.75 2.88 17.01
N GLN A 592 -14.48 2.50 17.06
CA GLN A 592 -13.46 2.97 16.10
C GLN A 592 -13.77 2.47 14.68
N ASP A 593 -14.19 1.22 14.54
CA ASP A 593 -14.54 0.64 13.25
C ASP A 593 -15.86 1.21 12.74
N ALA A 594 -16.85 1.39 13.62
CA ALA A 594 -18.12 2.04 13.30
C ALA A 594 -17.93 3.48 12.80
N LEU A 595 -17.07 4.27 13.47
CA LEU A 595 -16.73 5.63 13.04
C LEU A 595 -15.96 5.63 11.72
N SER A 596 -15.01 4.72 11.54
CA SER A 596 -14.26 4.62 10.27
C SER A 596 -15.20 4.26 9.12
N LEU A 597 -16.11 3.32 9.31
CA LEU A 597 -17.12 2.91 8.34
C LEU A 597 -18.06 4.06 7.99
N GLY A 598 -18.55 4.79 8.99
CA GLY A 598 -19.40 5.96 8.80
C GLY A 598 -18.72 7.07 7.99
N LEU A 599 -17.44 7.33 8.25
CA LEU A 599 -16.66 8.33 7.52
C LEU A 599 -16.33 7.88 6.08
N ILE A 600 -16.02 6.60 5.86
CA ILE A 600 -15.78 6.03 4.52
C ILE A 600 -17.02 6.13 3.65
N LEU A 601 -18.19 5.76 4.18
CA LEU A 601 -19.49 5.84 3.49
C LEU A 601 -19.94 7.27 3.21
N GLN A 602 -19.28 8.28 3.78
CA GLN A 602 -19.54 9.68 3.45
C GLN A 602 -18.54 10.27 2.46
N CYS A 603 -17.51 9.53 2.06
CA CYS A 603 -16.59 9.99 1.02
C CYS A 603 -17.31 10.01 -0.33
N ASP A 604 -17.74 11.21 -0.75
CA ASP A 604 -18.35 11.40 -2.06
C ASP A 604 -17.27 11.47 -3.15
N GLY A 605 -17.51 10.71 -4.22
CA GLY A 605 -16.59 10.43 -5.31
C GLY A 605 -17.05 11.02 -6.64
N THR A 606 -16.39 10.61 -7.72
CA THR A 606 -16.62 11.13 -9.06
C THR A 606 -18.07 10.97 -9.51
N PHE A 607 -18.69 9.84 -9.19
CA PHE A 607 -19.99 9.50 -9.72
C PHE A 607 -21.08 10.44 -9.20
N ASN A 608 -21.09 10.71 -7.89
CA ASN A 608 -22.03 11.65 -7.28
C ASN A 608 -21.89 13.08 -7.82
N LEU A 609 -20.66 13.53 -8.13
CA LEU A 609 -20.43 14.85 -8.75
C LEU A 609 -21.07 14.94 -10.14
N LEU A 610 -20.89 13.90 -10.97
CA LEU A 610 -21.44 13.88 -12.33
C LEU A 610 -22.96 13.81 -12.33
N ILE A 611 -23.56 13.03 -11.43
CA ILE A 611 -25.02 13.02 -11.22
C ILE A 611 -25.51 14.41 -10.82
N LEU A 612 -24.84 15.05 -9.86
CA LEU A 612 -25.25 16.36 -9.37
C LEU A 612 -25.21 17.43 -10.49
N SER A 613 -24.15 17.39 -11.32
CA SER A 613 -24.04 18.26 -12.51
C SER A 613 -25.19 18.00 -13.49
N ARG A 614 -25.52 16.73 -13.76
CA ARG A 614 -26.64 16.40 -14.66
C ARG A 614 -27.99 16.86 -14.11
N MET A 615 -28.21 16.74 -12.80
CA MET A 615 -29.44 17.20 -12.12
C MET A 615 -29.60 18.73 -12.19
N HIS A 616 -28.52 19.48 -12.02
CA HIS A 616 -28.51 20.93 -12.22
C HIS A 616 -28.89 21.30 -13.67
N ARG A 617 -28.30 20.63 -14.67
CA ARG A 617 -28.65 20.89 -16.08
C ARG A 617 -30.08 20.52 -16.44
N ALA A 618 -30.65 19.52 -15.79
CA ALA A 618 -32.05 19.15 -15.93
C ALA A 618 -33.01 20.12 -15.21
N LYS A 619 -32.49 21.21 -14.60
CA LYS A 619 -33.22 22.22 -13.83
C LYS A 619 -33.91 21.67 -12.57
N TYR A 620 -33.44 20.52 -12.06
CA TYR A 620 -33.89 19.98 -10.78
C TYR A 620 -33.21 20.65 -9.58
N LEU A 621 -32.04 21.25 -9.80
CA LEU A 621 -31.28 21.98 -8.80
C LEU A 621 -31.04 23.41 -9.27
N ASP A 622 -31.20 24.37 -8.36
CA ASP A 622 -30.80 25.75 -8.59
C ASP A 622 -29.26 25.87 -8.56
N GLU A 623 -28.72 26.87 -9.25
CA GLU A 623 -27.27 27.13 -9.39
C GLU A 623 -26.60 27.31 -8.02
N LYS A 624 -27.30 28.01 -7.12
CA LYS A 624 -26.84 28.25 -5.73
C LYS A 624 -26.78 26.94 -4.95
N SER A 625 -27.81 26.12 -5.08
CA SER A 625 -27.90 24.83 -4.38
C SER A 625 -26.86 23.85 -4.89
N TYR A 626 -26.60 23.85 -6.20
CA TYR A 626 -25.53 23.09 -6.83
C TYR A 626 -24.16 23.48 -6.29
N THR A 627 -23.83 24.76 -6.33
CA THR A 627 -22.52 25.28 -5.89
C THR A 627 -22.25 24.93 -4.43
N ILE A 628 -23.22 25.13 -3.54
CA ILE A 628 -23.06 24.84 -2.10
C ILE A 628 -22.95 23.32 -1.86
N ALA A 629 -23.73 22.49 -2.54
CA ALA A 629 -23.66 21.04 -2.41
C ALA A 629 -22.31 20.47 -2.88
N VAL A 630 -21.78 20.95 -4.02
CA VAL A 630 -20.46 20.52 -4.53
C VAL A 630 -19.35 20.90 -3.55
N LEU A 631 -19.32 22.15 -3.07
CA LEU A 631 -18.28 22.64 -2.17
C LEU A 631 -18.30 21.91 -0.82
N THR A 632 -19.49 21.71 -0.25
CA THR A 632 -19.63 21.06 1.06
C THR A 632 -19.25 19.59 1.00
N ARG A 633 -19.65 18.87 -0.06
CA ARG A 633 -19.24 17.48 -0.30
C ARG A 633 -17.73 17.35 -0.48
N ALA A 634 -17.12 18.25 -1.26
CA ALA A 634 -15.67 18.28 -1.41
C ALA A 634 -14.95 18.51 -0.06
N PHE A 635 -15.46 19.41 0.77
CA PHE A 635 -14.93 19.68 2.10
C PHE A 635 -15.04 18.46 3.03
N ILE A 636 -16.20 17.80 3.05
CA ILE A 636 -16.43 16.61 3.87
C ILE A 636 -15.43 15.50 3.50
N THR A 637 -15.28 15.19 2.20
CA THR A 637 -14.34 14.15 1.74
C THR A 637 -12.88 14.49 2.08
N MET A 638 -12.52 15.78 2.01
CA MET A 638 -11.17 16.25 2.38
C MET A 638 -10.87 16.04 3.87
N VAL A 639 -11.86 16.19 4.74
CA VAL A 639 -11.71 16.01 6.19
C VAL A 639 -11.83 14.55 6.60
N SER A 640 -12.74 13.78 6.01
CA SER A 640 -12.99 12.38 6.39
C SER A 640 -11.80 11.46 6.08
N THR A 641 -11.21 11.58 4.90
CA THR A 641 -10.11 10.71 4.41
C THR A 641 -8.91 10.64 5.37
N PRO A 642 -8.30 11.75 5.84
CA PRO A 642 -7.18 11.70 6.77
C PRO A 642 -7.57 11.20 8.16
N ILE A 643 -8.81 11.45 8.62
CA ILE A 643 -9.31 10.95 9.90
C ILE A 643 -9.39 9.42 9.86
N VAL A 644 -9.98 8.85 8.80
CA VAL A 644 -10.06 7.40 8.61
C VAL A 644 -8.67 6.78 8.59
N LYS A 645 -7.73 7.37 7.85
CA LYS A 645 -6.34 6.87 7.77
C LYS A 645 -5.64 6.77 9.13
N ARG A 646 -5.95 7.68 10.06
CA ARG A 646 -5.39 7.68 11.42
C ARG A 646 -6.07 6.65 12.34
N ILE A 647 -7.38 6.49 12.21
CA ILE A 647 -8.17 5.53 13.01
C ILE A 647 -7.88 4.09 12.58
N SER A 648 -7.81 3.87 11.27
CA SER A 648 -7.63 2.56 10.64
C SER A 648 -6.15 2.16 10.47
N ASP A 649 -5.20 2.84 11.13
CA ASP A 649 -3.77 2.53 11.01
C ASP A 649 -3.48 1.11 11.56
N PRO A 650 -3.15 0.13 10.70
CA PRO A 650 -3.00 -1.26 11.12
C PRO A 650 -1.77 -1.46 12.03
N SER A 651 -0.79 -0.55 11.97
CA SER A 651 0.45 -0.64 12.75
C SER A 651 0.22 -0.59 14.26
N LYS A 652 -0.82 0.13 14.71
CA LYS A 652 -1.20 0.21 16.13
C LYS A 652 -1.83 -1.07 16.64
N ARG A 653 -2.67 -1.72 15.82
CA ARG A 653 -3.23 -3.05 16.14
C ARG A 653 -2.12 -4.09 16.17
N LEU A 654 -1.27 -4.12 15.15
CA LEU A 654 -0.13 -5.04 15.06
C LEU A 654 0.81 -4.94 16.27
N ALA A 655 1.02 -3.75 16.86
CA ALA A 655 1.86 -3.57 18.04
C ALA A 655 1.32 -4.26 19.31
N GLU A 656 -0.01 -4.30 19.49
CA GLU A 656 -0.64 -5.04 20.61
C GLU A 656 -0.58 -6.55 20.38
N TYR A 657 -0.66 -7.01 19.13
CA TYR A 657 -0.62 -8.42 18.75
C TYR A 657 0.80 -9.01 18.61
N ARG A 658 1.85 -8.18 18.56
CA ARG A 658 3.28 -8.60 18.49
C ARG A 658 3.78 -9.44 19.67
N ARG A 659 2.87 -9.82 20.58
CA ARG A 659 3.12 -10.68 21.73
C ARG A 659 2.75 -12.15 21.49
N LEU A 660 2.23 -12.53 20.32
CA LEU A 660 1.75 -13.90 20.00
C LEU A 660 2.84 -14.94 19.67
N THR A 661 4.12 -14.62 19.90
CA THR A 661 5.24 -15.52 19.58
C THR A 661 5.13 -16.86 20.31
N ILE A 662 5.71 -17.93 19.76
CA ILE A 662 5.60 -19.31 20.28
C ILE A 662 6.08 -19.36 21.72
N ARG A 663 7.10 -18.56 22.06
CA ARG A 663 7.62 -18.44 23.44
C ARG A 663 6.66 -17.77 24.43
N ASN A 664 5.85 -16.80 23.99
CA ASN A 664 4.91 -16.07 24.85
C ASN A 664 3.54 -16.75 24.96
N SER A 665 3.21 -17.62 23.99
CA SER A 665 2.16 -18.61 24.12
C SER A 665 2.49 -19.48 25.34
N THR A 666 1.72 -19.34 26.42
CA THR A 666 1.88 -20.19 27.61
C THR A 666 1.92 -21.65 27.15
N VAL A 667 3.00 -22.35 27.50
CA VAL A 667 3.37 -23.74 27.06
C VAL A 667 2.23 -24.77 27.18
N LYS A 668 1.13 -24.43 27.87
CA LYS A 668 -0.08 -25.24 28.10
C LYS A 668 -1.29 -24.88 27.22
N LYS A 669 -1.11 -24.11 26.13
CA LYS A 669 -2.20 -23.77 25.20
C LYS A 669 -1.96 -24.37 23.81
N GLU A 670 -3.08 -24.55 23.11
CA GLU A 670 -3.16 -24.95 21.71
C GLU A 670 -2.20 -24.15 20.83
N LEU A 671 -1.38 -24.84 20.03
CA LEU A 671 -0.49 -24.21 19.05
C LEU A 671 -1.25 -23.99 17.75
N ARG A 672 -1.37 -22.74 17.31
CA ARG A 672 -2.10 -22.38 16.10
C ARG A 672 -1.14 -22.04 14.97
N ILE A 673 -1.21 -22.80 13.88
CA ILE A 673 -0.35 -22.68 12.72
C ILE A 673 -1.18 -22.26 11.51
N LEU A 674 -0.72 -21.28 10.73
CA LEU A 674 -1.31 -20.90 9.45
C LEU A 674 -0.41 -21.36 8.30
N ALA A 675 -0.88 -22.31 7.50
CA ALA A 675 -0.18 -22.81 6.31
C ALA A 675 -0.60 -22.01 5.07
N CYS A 676 0.30 -21.21 4.52
CA CYS A 676 0.08 -20.48 3.27
C CYS A 676 0.42 -21.35 2.06
N VAL A 677 -0.51 -21.50 1.12
CA VAL A 677 -0.35 -22.32 -0.10
C VAL A 677 -0.54 -21.45 -1.32
N TYR A 678 0.53 -21.22 -2.09
CA TYR A 678 0.48 -20.51 -3.38
C TYR A 678 0.15 -21.47 -4.55
N HIS A 679 0.77 -22.65 -4.54
CA HIS A 679 0.57 -23.68 -5.56
C HIS A 679 0.32 -25.04 -4.91
N GLN A 680 -0.40 -25.91 -5.62
CA GLN A 680 -0.70 -27.27 -5.17
C GLN A 680 0.57 -28.10 -4.90
N GLU A 681 1.67 -27.78 -5.59
CA GLU A 681 2.98 -28.44 -5.42
C GLU A 681 3.59 -28.23 -4.03
N ASN A 682 3.18 -27.19 -3.29
CA ASN A 682 3.76 -26.86 -1.98
C ASN A 682 3.12 -27.67 -0.83
N VAL A 683 1.98 -28.31 -1.07
CA VAL A 683 1.20 -29.01 -0.03
C VAL A 683 1.95 -30.19 0.60
N PRO A 684 2.60 -31.09 -0.17
CA PRO A 684 3.32 -32.22 0.42
C PRO A 684 4.44 -31.79 1.37
N SER A 685 5.21 -30.76 1.01
CA SER A 685 6.29 -30.23 1.86
C SER A 685 5.75 -29.67 3.17
N ILE A 686 4.64 -28.93 3.12
CA ILE A 686 3.97 -28.41 4.32
C ILE A 686 3.44 -29.56 5.20
N LEU A 687 2.82 -30.58 4.60
CA LEU A 687 2.30 -31.73 5.36
C LEU A 687 3.42 -32.56 5.99
N ASN A 688 4.54 -32.77 5.30
CA ASN A 688 5.72 -33.43 5.85
C ASN A 688 6.29 -32.66 7.05
N PHE A 689 6.32 -31.33 6.96
CA PHE A 689 6.70 -30.49 8.08
C PHE A 689 5.74 -30.60 9.27
N LEU A 690 4.44 -30.54 9.01
CA LEU A 690 3.42 -30.68 10.05
C LEU A 690 3.48 -32.07 10.70
N ALA A 691 3.77 -33.13 9.93
CA ALA A 691 3.98 -34.48 10.45
C ALA A 691 5.13 -34.58 11.46
N ALA A 692 6.15 -33.73 11.34
CA ALA A 692 7.26 -33.67 12.29
C ALA A 692 6.88 -32.93 13.59
N THR A 693 5.73 -32.27 13.65
CA THR A 693 5.30 -31.52 14.84
C THR A 693 4.58 -32.45 15.82
N HIS A 694 4.95 -32.44 17.10
CA HIS A 694 4.27 -33.28 18.08
C HIS A 694 3.13 -32.53 18.81
N PRO A 695 1.89 -33.06 18.83
CA PRO A 695 0.83 -32.56 19.69
C PRO A 695 1.07 -33.00 21.14
N THR A 696 1.31 -32.04 22.03
CA THR A 696 1.54 -32.30 23.47
C THR A 696 0.28 -32.80 24.18
N LYS A 697 0.42 -33.64 25.22
CA LYS A 697 -0.70 -34.21 26.00
C LYS A 697 -1.67 -33.15 26.59
N ASP A 698 -1.19 -31.94 26.85
CA ASP A 698 -1.95 -30.82 27.43
C ASP A 698 -2.39 -29.77 26.38
N GLY A 699 -2.04 -29.93 25.10
CA GLY A 699 -2.31 -28.91 24.07
C GLY A 699 -2.24 -29.44 22.64
N SER A 700 -3.37 -29.40 21.94
CA SER A 700 -3.51 -29.76 20.52
C SER A 700 -2.77 -28.80 19.59
N VAL A 701 -2.52 -29.24 18.36
CA VAL A 701 -2.03 -28.39 17.26
C VAL A 701 -3.19 -28.12 16.32
N CYS A 702 -3.57 -26.85 16.17
CA CYS A 702 -4.61 -26.43 15.24
C CYS A 702 -3.98 -25.81 13.98
N ILE A 703 -4.33 -26.33 12.82
CA ILE A 703 -3.80 -25.90 11.53
C ILE A 703 -4.91 -25.18 10.75
N TYR A 704 -4.66 -23.93 10.40
CA TYR A 704 -5.47 -23.18 9.44
C TYR A 704 -4.77 -23.19 8.09
N VAL A 705 -5.51 -23.39 7.01
CA VAL A 705 -4.96 -23.41 5.65
C VAL A 705 -5.40 -22.14 4.93
N LEU A 706 -4.48 -21.44 4.29
CA LEU A 706 -4.77 -20.25 3.48
C LEU A 706 -4.21 -20.41 2.07
N GLN A 707 -5.09 -20.56 1.10
CA GLN A 707 -4.76 -20.62 -0.31
C GLN A 707 -4.74 -19.20 -0.89
N LEU A 708 -3.61 -18.79 -1.48
CA LEU A 708 -3.41 -17.47 -2.03
C LEU A 708 -3.42 -17.54 -3.55
N PHE A 709 -4.38 -16.86 -4.20
CA PHE A 709 -4.48 -16.73 -5.64
C PHE A 709 -4.34 -15.27 -6.07
N GLU A 710 -3.57 -15.01 -7.13
CA GLU A 710 -3.45 -13.67 -7.70
C GLU A 710 -4.76 -13.20 -8.34
N GLN A 711 -5.10 -11.95 -8.08
CA GLN A 711 -6.27 -11.26 -8.62
C GLN A 711 -5.81 -10.14 -9.56
N VAL A 712 -6.29 -10.16 -10.80
CA VAL A 712 -5.93 -9.15 -11.81
C VAL A 712 -7.08 -8.14 -12.06
N ALA A 713 -8.30 -8.37 -11.53
CA ALA A 713 -9.46 -7.52 -11.87
C ALA A 713 -10.57 -7.20 -10.84
N LEU A 714 -10.66 -7.83 -9.67
CA LEU A 714 -11.71 -7.44 -8.70
C LEU A 714 -11.30 -6.21 -7.89
N VAL A 715 -12.29 -5.39 -7.52
CA VAL A 715 -12.12 -4.20 -6.65
C VAL A 715 -11.96 -4.60 -5.17
N ALA A 716 -12.39 -5.79 -4.77
CA ALA A 716 -12.22 -6.30 -3.40
C ALA A 716 -11.48 -7.65 -3.42
N SER A 717 -10.67 -7.92 -2.41
CA SER A 717 -10.19 -9.29 -2.16
C SER A 717 -11.36 -10.17 -1.76
N LEU A 718 -11.44 -11.35 -2.37
CA LEU A 718 -12.39 -12.37 -1.98
C LEU A 718 -11.69 -13.29 -0.98
N LEU A 719 -12.05 -13.16 0.30
CA LEU A 719 -11.69 -14.13 1.33
C LEU A 719 -12.86 -15.09 1.53
N VAL A 720 -12.70 -16.35 1.12
CA VAL A 720 -13.72 -17.39 1.27
C VAL A 720 -13.27 -18.34 2.36
N ALA A 721 -14.10 -18.50 3.39
CA ALA A 721 -13.95 -19.59 4.35
C ALA A 721 -14.66 -20.84 3.80
N HIS A 722 -13.97 -21.98 3.82
CA HIS A 722 -14.56 -23.29 3.55
C HIS A 722 -14.90 -23.93 4.90
N ASP A 723 -16.20 -24.12 5.16
CA ASP A 723 -16.68 -24.86 6.33
C ASP A 723 -16.91 -26.34 5.98
N LYS A 724 -16.60 -27.24 6.92
CA LYS A 724 -16.75 -28.70 6.78
C LYS A 724 -18.20 -29.16 6.48
N GLN A 725 -19.20 -28.28 6.62
CA GLN A 725 -20.63 -28.62 6.47
C GLN A 725 -21.35 -27.98 5.26
N GLN A 726 -20.70 -27.12 4.45
CA GLN A 726 -21.35 -26.48 3.30
C GLN A 726 -20.50 -26.54 2.03
N SER A 727 -20.31 -27.75 1.51
CA SER A 727 -20.03 -27.91 0.07
C SER A 727 -21.30 -27.59 -0.70
N ASN A 728 -21.44 -26.36 -1.24
CA ASN A 728 -21.96 -26.17 -2.59
C ASN A 728 -21.95 -24.74 -3.14
N LYS A 729 -21.52 -24.70 -4.41
CA LYS A 729 -21.90 -23.84 -5.54
C LYS A 729 -21.26 -22.45 -5.68
N GLN A 730 -20.43 -22.40 -6.72
CA GLN A 730 -19.95 -21.25 -7.50
C GLN A 730 -18.68 -20.55 -6.97
N LEU A 731 -17.57 -21.29 -7.04
CA LEU A 731 -16.31 -20.74 -7.56
C LEU A 731 -16.21 -21.13 -9.04
N THR A 732 -15.56 -20.33 -9.87
CA THR A 732 -15.12 -20.71 -11.22
C THR A 732 -14.59 -22.15 -11.23
N GLN A 733 -15.11 -23.00 -12.12
CA GLN A 733 -14.94 -24.46 -12.12
C GLN A 733 -13.48 -24.96 -12.06
N SER A 734 -12.50 -24.11 -12.40
CA SER A 734 -11.06 -24.39 -12.30
C SER A 734 -10.53 -24.27 -10.85
N HIS A 735 -10.80 -23.16 -10.16
CA HIS A 735 -10.26 -22.88 -8.82
C HIS A 735 -10.91 -23.73 -7.72
N SER A 736 -12.19 -24.09 -7.84
CA SER A 736 -12.85 -24.97 -6.85
C SER A 736 -12.21 -26.35 -6.79
N ARG A 737 -11.85 -26.93 -7.95
CA ARG A 737 -11.24 -28.27 -8.04
C ARG A 737 -9.85 -28.32 -7.40
N VAL A 738 -9.06 -27.27 -7.54
CA VAL A 738 -7.73 -27.17 -6.91
C VAL A 738 -7.88 -26.99 -5.40
N SER A 739 -8.80 -26.12 -4.97
CA SER A 739 -9.10 -25.90 -3.55
C SER A 739 -9.57 -27.17 -2.84
N GLU A 740 -10.51 -27.91 -3.44
CA GLU A 740 -11.03 -29.18 -2.90
C GLU A 740 -9.93 -30.24 -2.76
N LYS A 741 -9.03 -30.34 -3.74
CA LYS A 741 -7.87 -31.24 -3.64
C LYS A 741 -6.99 -30.88 -2.46
N ILE A 742 -6.63 -29.60 -2.30
CA ILE A 742 -5.80 -29.15 -1.18
C ILE A 742 -6.49 -29.44 0.16
N THR A 743 -7.76 -29.05 0.32
CA THR A 743 -8.51 -29.29 1.56
C THR A 743 -8.60 -30.78 1.88
N SER A 744 -8.90 -31.63 0.89
CA SER A 744 -8.97 -33.09 1.10
C SER A 744 -7.63 -33.73 1.49
N ALA A 745 -6.48 -33.18 1.09
CA ALA A 745 -5.17 -33.64 1.56
C ALA A 745 -4.93 -33.31 3.03
N PHE A 746 -5.34 -32.12 3.46
CA PHE A 746 -5.31 -31.72 4.86
C PHE A 746 -6.27 -32.60 5.67
N ASP A 747 -7.53 -32.79 5.25
CA ASP A 747 -8.49 -33.65 5.98
C ASP A 747 -7.95 -35.08 6.18
N LYS A 748 -7.35 -35.68 5.13
CA LYS A 748 -6.68 -36.99 5.23
C LYS A 748 -5.50 -37.01 6.21
N PHE A 749 -4.81 -35.88 6.37
CA PHE A 749 -3.72 -35.75 7.34
C PHE A 749 -4.27 -35.73 8.79
N GLU A 750 -5.41 -35.07 9.03
CA GLU A 750 -6.10 -35.08 10.32
C GLU A 750 -6.55 -36.49 10.72
N GLU A 751 -7.16 -37.24 9.79
CA GLU A 751 -7.60 -38.62 10.02
C GLU A 751 -6.44 -39.56 10.41
N ARG A 752 -5.24 -39.31 9.88
CA ARG A 752 -4.06 -40.15 10.11
C ARG A 752 -3.28 -39.79 11.38
N ASN A 753 -3.39 -38.56 11.87
CA ASN A 753 -2.55 -38.05 12.97
C ASN A 753 -3.42 -37.52 14.12
N PRO A 754 -3.73 -38.36 15.13
CA PRO A 754 -4.54 -37.93 16.28
C PRO A 754 -3.81 -36.83 17.08
N GLY A 755 -4.52 -35.78 17.46
CA GLY A 755 -3.99 -34.61 18.19
C GLY A 755 -3.75 -33.37 17.34
N PHE A 756 -3.83 -33.52 16.00
CA PHE A 756 -3.99 -32.39 15.09
C PHE A 756 -5.46 -32.09 14.87
N THR A 757 -5.79 -30.81 14.74
CA THR A 757 -7.13 -30.36 14.36
C THR A 757 -7.00 -29.40 13.20
N ILE A 758 -7.71 -29.68 12.11
CA ILE A 758 -7.70 -28.79 10.96
C ILE A 758 -8.86 -27.83 11.10
N GLY A 759 -8.48 -26.57 11.32
CA GLY A 759 -9.41 -25.46 11.39
C GLY A 759 -9.99 -25.12 10.02
N GLN A 760 -10.71 -24.00 9.96
CA GLN A 760 -11.29 -23.52 8.70
C GLN A 760 -10.20 -23.28 7.65
N SER A 761 -10.43 -23.76 6.44
CA SER A 761 -9.60 -23.48 5.27
C SER A 761 -10.08 -22.22 4.59
N TYR A 762 -9.17 -21.35 4.18
CA TYR A 762 -9.48 -20.08 3.54
C TYR A 762 -8.90 -20.02 2.13
N THR A 763 -9.63 -19.41 1.21
CA THR A 763 -9.13 -19.03 -0.11
C THR A 763 -9.15 -17.52 -0.21
N ALA A 764 -7.98 -16.90 -0.36
CA ALA A 764 -7.81 -15.47 -0.59
C ALA A 764 -7.43 -15.23 -2.06
N VAL A 765 -8.35 -14.63 -2.79
CA VAL A 765 -8.08 -14.06 -4.12
C VAL A 765 -7.79 -12.57 -3.89
N SER A 766 -6.58 -12.11 -4.22
CA SER A 766 -6.19 -10.70 -4.03
C SER A 766 -5.00 -10.29 -4.89
N PRO A 767 -4.83 -8.97 -5.19
CA PRO A 767 -3.65 -8.49 -5.89
C PRO A 767 -2.38 -8.81 -5.07
N LEU A 768 -1.27 -9.15 -5.74
CA LEU A 768 -0.01 -9.53 -5.08
C LEU A 768 0.42 -8.52 -3.99
N VAL A 769 0.32 -7.22 -4.29
CA VAL A 769 0.68 -6.15 -3.35
C VAL A 769 -0.14 -6.22 -2.05
N GLY A 770 -1.38 -6.72 -2.10
CA GLY A 770 -2.29 -6.79 -0.95
C GLY A 770 -2.35 -8.16 -0.26
N MET A 771 -1.75 -9.22 -0.80
CA MET A 771 -1.86 -10.59 -0.27
C MET A 771 -1.43 -10.71 1.20
N HIS A 772 -0.34 -10.02 1.56
CA HIS A 772 0.18 -10.02 2.92
C HIS A 772 -0.82 -9.49 3.95
N ASN A 773 -1.75 -8.61 3.56
CA ASN A 773 -2.80 -8.11 4.46
C ASN A 773 -3.79 -9.22 4.82
N ASN A 774 -4.16 -10.09 3.87
CA ASN A 774 -5.05 -11.23 4.14
C ASN A 774 -4.40 -12.23 5.10
N VAL A 775 -3.10 -12.48 4.92
CA VAL A 775 -2.32 -13.34 5.84
C VAL A 775 -2.32 -12.74 7.25
N CYS A 776 -2.07 -11.43 7.36
CA CYS A 776 -2.07 -10.73 8.65
C CYS A 776 -3.47 -10.69 9.30
N GLU A 777 -4.53 -10.51 8.52
CA GLU A 777 -5.92 -10.50 8.98
C GLU A 777 -6.29 -11.85 9.61
N ILE A 778 -6.04 -12.96 8.91
CA ILE A 778 -6.29 -14.31 9.44
C ILE A 778 -5.39 -14.59 10.64
N ALA A 779 -4.12 -14.18 10.59
CA ALA A 779 -3.19 -14.35 11.70
C ALA A 779 -3.70 -13.67 12.99
N MET A 780 -4.30 -12.49 12.87
CA MET A 780 -4.88 -11.76 13.99
C MET A 780 -6.22 -12.33 14.45
N ASP A 781 -7.15 -12.62 13.54
CA ASP A 781 -8.48 -13.15 13.86
C ASP A 781 -8.38 -14.51 14.58
N LYS A 782 -7.55 -15.42 14.05
CA LYS A 782 -7.37 -16.76 14.64
C LYS A 782 -6.31 -16.83 15.72
N ARG A 783 -5.61 -15.72 16.01
CA ARG A 783 -4.50 -15.64 16.97
C ARG A 783 -3.41 -16.68 16.68
N ILE A 784 -2.96 -16.70 15.44
CA ILE A 784 -1.93 -17.62 14.95
C ILE A 784 -0.61 -17.36 15.68
N ASN A 785 0.08 -18.45 16.06
CA ASN A 785 1.40 -18.40 16.69
C ASN A 785 2.53 -18.47 15.66
N LEU A 786 2.33 -19.26 14.59
CA LEU A 786 3.31 -19.51 13.54
C LEU A 786 2.64 -19.48 12.16
N VAL A 787 3.14 -18.62 11.27
CA VAL A 787 2.76 -18.61 9.84
C VAL A 787 3.83 -19.33 9.05
N ILE A 788 3.45 -20.31 8.23
CA ILE A 788 4.35 -21.05 7.36
C ILE A 788 4.16 -20.55 5.92
N ILE A 789 5.25 -20.07 5.31
CA ILE A 789 5.30 -19.67 3.91
C ILE A 789 6.28 -20.57 3.14
N PRO A 790 5.88 -21.17 2.02
CA PRO A 790 6.78 -21.98 1.21
C PRO A 790 7.73 -21.09 0.39
N PHE A 791 8.93 -21.60 0.19
CA PHE A 791 9.96 -21.04 -0.68
C PHE A 791 10.29 -22.06 -1.77
N GLY A 792 10.41 -21.60 -3.02
CA GLY A 792 10.82 -22.45 -4.15
C GLY A 792 11.85 -21.73 -5.00
N GLU A 793 12.88 -22.45 -5.46
CA GLU A 793 13.99 -21.90 -6.26
C GLU A 793 13.51 -21.24 -7.57
N LEU A 794 12.43 -21.77 -8.15
CA LEU A 794 11.81 -21.27 -9.39
C LEU A 794 10.68 -20.26 -9.14
N ALA A 795 10.45 -19.84 -7.89
CA ALA A 795 9.33 -18.94 -7.57
C ALA A 795 9.47 -17.60 -8.29
N GLU A 796 8.42 -17.23 -9.04
CA GLU A 796 8.36 -15.96 -9.76
C GLU A 796 8.65 -14.78 -8.81
N ASN A 797 9.45 -13.81 -9.26
CA ASN A 797 9.75 -12.56 -8.54
C ASN A 797 8.56 -11.92 -7.77
N PRO A 798 7.31 -11.91 -8.28
CA PRO A 798 6.15 -11.42 -7.52
C PRO A 798 5.90 -12.13 -6.18
N ILE A 799 6.00 -13.46 -6.10
CA ILE A 799 5.72 -14.21 -4.86
C ILE A 799 6.76 -13.89 -3.79
N ARG A 800 8.02 -13.66 -4.19
CA ARG A 800 9.10 -13.25 -3.28
C ARG A 800 8.81 -11.90 -2.62
N ALA A 801 8.28 -10.93 -3.38
CA ALA A 801 7.86 -9.64 -2.82
C ALA A 801 6.71 -9.79 -1.79
N VAL A 802 5.81 -10.75 -2.00
CA VAL A 802 4.75 -11.10 -1.04
C VAL A 802 5.35 -11.72 0.22
N ASN A 803 6.24 -12.71 0.09
CA ASN A 803 6.92 -13.36 1.21
C ASN A 803 7.71 -12.34 2.07
N LEU A 804 8.43 -11.41 1.44
CA LEU A 804 9.09 -10.30 2.13
C LEU A 804 8.09 -9.42 2.88
N SER A 805 6.97 -9.06 2.23
CA SER A 805 5.92 -8.26 2.88
C SER A 805 5.30 -8.97 4.09
N ILE A 806 5.07 -10.28 3.99
CA ILE A 806 4.60 -11.13 5.10
C ILE A 806 5.62 -11.12 6.22
N LEU A 807 6.90 -11.39 5.92
CA LEU A 807 7.98 -11.38 6.93
C LEU A 807 8.04 -10.05 7.67
N HIS A 808 7.89 -8.91 6.99
CA HIS A 808 8.03 -7.61 7.63
C HIS A 808 6.79 -7.14 8.41
N LYS A 809 5.59 -7.62 8.06
CA LYS A 809 4.32 -7.06 8.57
C LYS A 809 3.54 -7.98 9.49
N THR A 810 3.83 -9.28 9.52
CA THR A 810 3.11 -10.23 10.37
C THR A 810 3.39 -10.01 11.86
N PRO A 811 2.38 -10.17 12.74
CA PRO A 811 2.52 -9.96 14.19
C PRO A 811 3.03 -11.19 14.96
N CYS A 812 3.22 -12.32 14.28
CA CYS A 812 3.58 -13.62 14.85
C CYS A 812 4.87 -14.16 14.23
N ALA A 813 5.38 -15.27 14.75
CA ALA A 813 6.54 -15.91 14.18
C ALA A 813 6.23 -16.39 12.75
N VAL A 814 7.21 -16.27 11.85
CA VAL A 814 7.11 -16.71 10.46
C VAL A 814 8.16 -17.77 10.19
N GLY A 815 7.73 -18.92 9.68
CA GLY A 815 8.59 -19.98 9.19
C GLY A 815 8.62 -19.98 7.67
N ILE A 816 9.80 -19.81 7.08
CA ILE A 816 10.01 -20.04 5.65
C ILE A 816 10.40 -21.50 5.48
N LEU A 817 9.60 -22.24 4.71
CA LEU A 817 9.80 -23.66 4.47
C LEU A 817 10.43 -23.87 3.09
N PHE A 818 11.56 -24.55 3.06
CA PHE A 818 12.21 -25.01 1.85
C PHE A 818 12.39 -26.54 1.90
N ASP A 819 12.13 -27.22 0.80
CA ASP A 819 12.21 -28.68 0.72
C ASP A 819 13.14 -29.06 -0.44
N HIS A 820 14.29 -29.67 -0.12
CA HIS A 820 15.27 -30.14 -1.10
C HIS A 820 14.86 -31.47 -1.74
N VAL A 821 13.82 -32.11 -1.20
CA VAL A 821 13.32 -33.40 -1.69
C VAL A 821 12.48 -33.18 -2.95
N ASN A 822 12.97 -33.68 -4.09
CA ASN A 822 12.17 -33.87 -5.31
C ASN A 822 11.12 -34.97 -5.08
N VAL A 823 10.08 -34.68 -4.30
CA VAL A 823 8.95 -35.60 -4.12
C VAL A 823 8.22 -35.71 -5.47
N PRO A 824 7.90 -36.92 -5.97
CA PRO A 824 7.08 -37.06 -7.16
C PRO A 824 5.74 -36.35 -6.95
N LYS A 825 5.26 -35.64 -7.99
CA LYS A 825 4.07 -34.75 -8.00
C LYS A 825 2.72 -35.43 -7.70
N TYR A 826 2.73 -36.67 -7.19
CA TYR A 826 1.54 -37.45 -6.90
C TYR A 826 1.12 -37.29 -5.44
N PHE A 827 -0.17 -37.04 -5.28
CA PHE A 827 -0.86 -36.53 -4.10
C PHE A 827 -1.04 -37.57 -2.96
N SER A 828 -0.29 -38.68 -2.96
CA SER A 828 -0.72 -39.92 -2.29
C SER A 828 0.09 -40.39 -1.08
N ASP A 829 1.36 -40.01 -0.88
CA ASP A 829 2.18 -40.60 0.20
C ASP A 829 3.07 -39.58 0.93
N ALA A 830 2.46 -38.57 1.56
CA ALA A 830 3.14 -37.80 2.61
C ALA A 830 3.09 -38.60 3.93
N SER A 831 4.06 -39.50 4.15
CA SER A 831 4.31 -40.12 5.46
C SER A 831 5.77 -40.53 5.66
N ARG A 832 6.70 -39.65 5.25
CA ARG A 832 8.09 -39.86 5.61
C ARG A 832 8.23 -39.57 7.10
N LYS A 833 8.46 -40.61 7.92
CA LYS A 833 8.77 -40.45 9.34
C LYS A 833 10.14 -39.78 9.45
N CYS A 834 10.15 -38.46 9.58
CA CYS A 834 11.31 -37.71 10.03
C CYS A 834 11.79 -38.36 11.33
N ARG A 835 13.07 -38.67 11.47
CA ARG A 835 13.61 -39.28 12.69
C ARG A 835 14.71 -38.44 13.32
N ASN A 836 15.49 -37.76 12.50
CA ASN A 836 16.63 -36.97 12.95
C ASN A 836 16.40 -35.49 12.61
N ILE A 837 16.34 -34.66 13.64
CA ILE A 837 16.10 -33.22 13.52
C ILE A 837 17.32 -32.48 14.06
N ALA A 838 17.89 -31.56 13.28
CA ALA A 838 18.93 -30.65 13.72
C ALA A 838 18.34 -29.27 14.02
N MET A 839 18.83 -28.62 15.07
CA MET A 839 18.57 -27.20 15.35
C MET A 839 19.89 -26.48 15.52
N ILE A 840 20.11 -25.41 14.74
CA ILE A 840 21.30 -24.58 14.80
C ILE A 840 21.02 -23.35 15.67
N PHE A 841 21.82 -23.17 16.73
CA PHE A 841 21.72 -22.06 17.66
C PHE A 841 23.01 -21.23 17.66
N ILE A 842 22.96 -20.02 17.13
CA ILE A 842 24.07 -19.05 17.16
C ILE A 842 23.80 -18.00 18.25
N GLY A 843 22.54 -17.57 18.38
CA GLY A 843 22.07 -16.59 19.34
C GLY A 843 21.24 -15.49 18.67
N GLY A 844 20.18 -15.05 19.34
CA GLY A 844 19.27 -14.04 18.81
C GLY A 844 17.78 -14.31 19.05
N PRO A 845 16.90 -13.35 18.69
CA PRO A 845 15.44 -13.50 18.77
C PRO A 845 14.92 -14.69 17.98
N ASP A 846 15.39 -14.85 16.75
CA ASP A 846 14.89 -15.85 15.81
C ASP A 846 15.29 -17.28 16.23
N ASP A 847 16.54 -17.48 16.64
CA ASP A 847 17.04 -18.76 17.15
C ASP A 847 16.30 -19.21 18.43
N ARG A 848 15.86 -18.26 19.27
CA ARG A 848 15.09 -18.59 20.47
C ARG A 848 13.70 -19.12 20.14
N GLU A 849 13.02 -18.55 19.15
CA GLU A 849 11.73 -19.09 18.69
C GLU A 849 11.94 -20.45 18.01
N ALA A 850 12.98 -20.60 17.18
CA ALA A 850 13.35 -21.88 16.57
C ALA A 850 13.63 -22.97 17.61
N LEU A 851 14.40 -22.65 18.66
CA LEU A 851 14.72 -23.60 19.73
C LEU A 851 13.49 -23.97 20.56
N THR A 852 12.61 -22.99 20.84
CA THR A 852 11.35 -23.25 21.56
C THR A 852 10.45 -24.19 20.76
N TYR A 853 10.38 -24.00 19.44
CA TYR A 853 9.63 -24.88 18.55
C TYR A 853 10.25 -26.28 18.45
N SER A 854 11.58 -26.39 18.30
CA SER A 854 12.27 -27.69 18.25
C SER A 854 12.14 -28.48 19.55
N MET A 855 12.17 -27.82 20.70
CA MET A 855 11.92 -28.46 22.00
C MET A 855 10.53 -29.08 22.09
N ARG A 856 9.52 -28.47 21.46
CA ARG A 856 8.16 -29.02 21.41
C ARG A 856 8.08 -30.23 20.48
N ILE A 857 8.82 -30.22 19.37
CA ILE A 857 8.94 -31.38 18.49
C ILE A 857 9.59 -32.57 19.23
N ALA A 858 10.60 -32.31 20.05
CA ALA A 858 11.31 -33.34 20.81
C ALA A 858 10.49 -34.01 21.92
N ASP A 859 9.25 -33.57 22.19
CA ASP A 859 8.36 -34.28 23.11
C ASP A 859 7.90 -35.64 22.52
N GLU A 860 8.03 -35.87 21.21
CA GLU A 860 7.82 -37.18 20.58
C GLU A 860 9.00 -38.14 20.88
N PRO A 861 8.78 -39.27 21.56
CA PRO A 861 9.86 -40.15 22.02
C PRO A 861 10.64 -40.86 20.90
N HIS A 862 10.07 -40.92 19.69
CA HIS A 862 10.70 -41.54 18.52
C HIS A 862 11.55 -40.58 17.67
N LEU A 863 11.53 -39.27 17.97
CA LEU A 863 12.32 -38.25 17.28
C LEU A 863 13.60 -37.95 18.04
N LYS A 864 14.74 -37.96 17.34
CA LYS A 864 16.03 -37.52 17.87
C LYS A 864 16.28 -36.07 17.49
N LEU A 865 16.34 -35.18 18.49
CA LEU A 865 16.70 -33.77 18.30
C LEU A 865 18.17 -33.56 18.64
N SER A 866 18.96 -33.06 17.69
CA SER A 866 20.34 -32.63 17.89
C SER A 866 20.41 -31.09 17.87
N VAL A 867 20.72 -30.47 19.00
CA VAL A 867 20.89 -29.01 19.09
C VAL A 867 22.38 -28.66 19.03
N PHE A 868 22.79 -27.93 18.00
CA PHE A 868 24.16 -27.48 17.77
C PHE A 868 24.29 -26.01 18.13
N ARG A 869 25.04 -25.71 19.18
CA ARG A 869 25.36 -24.35 19.59
C ARG A 869 26.74 -23.96 19.08
N PHE A 870 26.79 -23.03 18.13
CA PHE A 870 28.04 -22.46 17.65
C PHE A 870 28.52 -21.35 18.58
N THR A 871 29.78 -21.41 19.00
CA THR A 871 30.39 -20.39 19.85
C THR A 871 31.77 -19.99 19.32
N HIS A 872 32.17 -18.75 19.57
CA HIS A 872 33.49 -18.23 19.21
C HIS A 872 34.20 -17.74 20.48
N SER A 873 35.50 -18.03 20.58
CA SER A 873 36.35 -17.76 21.76
C SER A 873 36.28 -16.29 22.23
N GLU A 874 36.29 -15.33 21.29
CA GLU A 874 36.23 -13.89 21.57
C GLU A 874 34.86 -13.38 22.08
N VAL A 875 33.77 -14.11 21.82
CA VAL A 875 32.39 -13.66 22.14
C VAL A 875 31.97 -14.00 23.57
N ARG A 876 32.76 -14.82 24.28
CA ARG A 876 32.44 -15.30 25.65
C ARG A 876 32.31 -14.19 26.72
N SER A 877 32.75 -12.95 26.48
CA SER A 877 32.78 -11.90 27.51
C SER A 877 31.64 -10.86 27.45
N ASN A 878 30.75 -10.90 26.45
CA ASN A 878 29.74 -9.83 26.27
C ASN A 878 28.47 -10.02 27.12
N ASN A 879 28.38 -9.25 28.21
CA ASN A 879 27.31 -9.25 29.21
C ASN A 879 26.01 -8.52 28.76
N ASN A 880 25.58 -8.73 27.53
CA ASN A 880 24.38 -8.11 26.97
C ASN A 880 23.06 -8.70 27.52
N ARG A 881 21.97 -7.91 27.47
CA ARG A 881 20.63 -8.39 27.91
C ARG A 881 20.12 -9.55 27.06
N GLU A 882 20.44 -9.56 25.77
CA GLU A 882 20.04 -10.65 24.86
C GLU A 882 20.79 -11.95 25.18
N THR A 883 22.12 -11.90 25.39
CA THR A 883 22.91 -13.09 25.77
C THR A 883 22.46 -13.68 27.11
N LYS A 884 21.99 -12.87 28.07
CA LYS A 884 21.36 -13.37 29.31
C LYS A 884 20.08 -14.16 29.05
N ARG A 885 19.24 -13.72 28.10
CA ARG A 885 18.01 -14.45 27.73
C ARG A 885 18.34 -15.74 27.01
N ASP A 886 19.34 -15.72 26.12
CA ASP A 886 19.78 -16.89 25.37
C ASP A 886 20.35 -17.95 26.33
N ASN A 887 21.22 -17.53 27.27
CA ASN A 887 21.74 -18.43 28.31
C ASN A 887 20.65 -19.00 29.23
N LYS A 888 19.58 -18.24 29.51
CA LYS A 888 18.43 -18.75 30.27
C LYS A 888 17.72 -19.89 29.52
N LEU A 889 17.50 -19.74 28.22
CA LEU A 889 16.85 -20.76 27.39
C LEU A 889 17.73 -22.00 27.22
N ILE A 890 19.03 -21.81 27.01
CA ILE A 890 19.99 -22.93 26.96
C ILE A 890 20.07 -23.67 28.30
N LYS A 891 19.93 -22.97 29.44
CA LYS A 891 19.86 -23.61 30.75
C LYS A 891 18.63 -24.52 30.85
N GLU A 892 17.47 -24.06 30.38
CA GLU A 892 16.23 -24.84 30.33
C GLU A 892 16.38 -26.07 29.40
N LEU A 893 17.04 -25.91 28.25
CA LEU A 893 17.39 -27.03 27.36
C LEU A 893 18.23 -28.08 28.08
N ARG A 894 19.30 -27.66 28.76
CA ARG A 894 20.20 -28.56 29.48
C ARG A 894 19.48 -29.31 30.60
N GLU A 895 18.49 -28.69 31.25
CA GLU A 895 17.63 -29.37 32.22
C GLU A 895 16.76 -30.44 31.56
N ARG A 896 16.18 -30.17 30.38
CA ARG A 896 15.43 -31.18 29.61
C ARG A 896 16.30 -32.33 29.10
N VAL A 897 17.52 -32.04 28.62
CA VAL A 897 18.47 -33.06 28.13
C VAL A 897 18.81 -34.08 29.22
N LYS A 898 18.86 -33.67 30.50
CA LYS A 898 19.06 -34.60 31.62
C LYS A 898 17.91 -35.60 31.79
N ASN A 899 16.70 -35.20 31.40
CA ASN A 899 15.48 -35.98 31.59
C ASN A 899 15.09 -36.79 30.33
N ALA A 900 15.50 -36.33 29.14
CA ALA A 900 15.07 -36.86 27.85
C ALA A 900 16.25 -37.46 27.06
N LYS A 901 16.19 -38.77 26.79
CA LYS A 901 17.27 -39.50 26.07
C LYS A 901 17.31 -39.22 24.55
N ASN A 902 16.28 -38.57 24.03
CA ASN A 902 16.12 -38.29 22.61
C ASN A 902 16.62 -36.89 22.20
N ILE A 903 17.15 -36.10 23.15
CA ILE A 903 17.73 -34.78 22.88
C ILE A 903 19.25 -34.84 23.09
N ASP A 904 20.01 -34.54 22.04
CA ASP A 904 21.46 -34.40 22.06
C ASP A 904 21.84 -32.92 21.97
N TYR A 905 22.75 -32.47 22.81
CA TYR A 905 23.19 -31.07 22.87
C TYR A 905 24.70 -31.00 22.67
N LYS A 906 25.13 -30.31 21.61
CA LYS A 906 26.54 -30.16 21.23
C LYS A 906 26.93 -28.70 21.17
N GLU A 907 27.99 -28.34 21.89
CA GLU A 907 28.65 -27.05 21.76
C GLU A 907 29.84 -27.19 20.84
N GLU A 908 29.83 -26.47 19.72
CA GLU A 908 30.92 -26.47 18.74
C GLU A 908 31.59 -25.10 18.73
N GLU A 909 32.88 -25.08 19.03
CA GLU A 909 33.70 -23.88 18.90
C GLU A 909 34.15 -23.75 17.45
N VAL A 910 33.91 -22.58 16.86
CA VAL A 910 34.20 -22.28 15.44
C VAL A 910 35.25 -21.18 15.38
N THR A 911 36.23 -21.35 14.50
CA THR A 911 37.37 -20.42 14.35
C THR A 911 37.21 -19.44 13.20
N ASP A 912 36.55 -19.85 12.10
CA ASP A 912 36.35 -19.02 10.91
C ASP A 912 35.04 -19.42 10.18
N CYS A 913 34.62 -18.60 9.22
CA CYS A 913 33.45 -18.83 8.37
C CYS A 913 33.53 -20.15 7.59
N GLY A 914 34.72 -20.55 7.13
CA GLY A 914 34.94 -21.82 6.45
C GLY A 914 34.71 -23.04 7.36
N ASP A 915 35.14 -22.95 8.61
CA ASP A 915 34.90 -24.01 9.63
C ASP A 915 33.41 -24.11 9.96
N THR A 916 32.72 -22.97 10.07
CA THR A 916 31.27 -22.92 10.27
C THR A 916 30.51 -23.59 9.13
N ALA A 917 30.84 -23.26 7.87
CA ALA A 917 30.21 -23.88 6.71
C ALA A 917 30.52 -25.38 6.61
N ALA A 918 31.75 -25.80 6.94
CA ALA A 918 32.13 -27.22 6.93
C ALA A 918 31.33 -28.03 7.97
N LYS A 919 31.14 -27.50 9.17
CA LYS A 919 30.34 -28.14 10.22
C LYS A 919 28.85 -28.24 9.87
N ILE A 920 28.29 -27.19 9.26
CA ILE A 920 26.90 -27.21 8.79
C ILE A 920 26.70 -28.27 7.70
N ARG A 921 27.66 -28.43 6.78
CA ARG A 921 27.61 -29.48 5.73
C ARG A 921 27.56 -30.89 6.29
N LEU A 922 28.24 -31.17 7.41
CA LEU A 922 28.15 -32.48 8.08
C LEU A 922 26.74 -32.78 8.62
N MET A 923 25.95 -31.74 8.90
CA MET A 923 24.57 -31.88 9.37
C MET A 923 23.61 -32.24 8.24
N GLU A 924 23.85 -31.73 7.03
CA GLU A 924 23.04 -31.99 5.82
C GLU A 924 22.98 -33.49 5.45
N GLU A 925 24.02 -34.26 5.78
CA GLU A 925 24.09 -35.70 5.51
C GLU A 925 23.34 -36.57 6.54
N SER A 926 23.22 -36.08 7.78
CA SER A 926 22.83 -36.92 8.93
C SER A 926 21.42 -36.65 9.47
N HIS A 927 20.79 -35.55 9.05
CA HIS A 927 19.49 -35.11 9.54
C HIS A 927 18.48 -34.96 8.40
N ASP A 928 17.24 -35.37 8.68
CA ASP A 928 16.13 -35.26 7.72
C ASP A 928 15.55 -33.84 7.70
N PHE A 929 15.71 -33.09 8.80
CA PHE A 929 15.10 -31.79 8.99
C PHE A 929 16.00 -30.84 9.77
N ILE A 930 16.12 -29.59 9.31
CA ILE A 930 17.02 -28.58 9.90
C ILE A 930 16.23 -27.31 10.24
N LEU A 931 16.30 -26.88 11.51
CA LEU A 931 15.73 -25.63 11.98
C LEU A 931 16.81 -24.59 12.23
N VAL A 932 16.57 -23.36 11.77
CA VAL A 932 17.49 -22.24 11.95
C VAL A 932 16.73 -20.92 12.13
N GLY A 933 17.25 -20.00 12.94
CA GLY A 933 16.74 -18.63 12.95
C GLY A 933 17.23 -17.83 11.74
N ARG A 934 16.47 -16.83 11.31
CA ARG A 934 16.78 -16.01 10.14
C ARG A 934 17.83 -14.94 10.43
N GLN A 935 17.67 -14.20 11.53
CA GLN A 935 18.45 -13.01 11.84
C GLN A 935 19.36 -13.24 13.06
N HIS A 936 20.66 -13.07 12.83
CA HIS A 936 21.73 -13.18 13.82
C HIS A 936 22.47 -11.84 13.96
N ASP A 937 23.40 -11.72 14.90
CA ASP A 937 24.19 -10.50 15.08
C ASP A 937 25.15 -10.29 13.89
N ASN A 938 24.94 -9.22 13.11
CA ASN A 938 25.70 -8.90 11.91
C ASN A 938 27.22 -8.73 12.17
N ASN A 939 27.61 -8.46 13.41
CA ASN A 939 29.01 -8.31 13.80
C ASN A 939 29.58 -9.57 14.45
N SER A 940 28.85 -10.69 14.43
CA SER A 940 29.35 -11.93 15.03
C SER A 940 30.50 -12.51 14.18
N PRO A 941 31.65 -12.86 14.80
CA PRO A 941 32.79 -13.44 14.09
C PRO A 941 32.45 -14.81 13.45
N ILE A 942 31.38 -15.46 13.91
CA ILE A 942 30.88 -16.75 13.39
C ILE A 942 30.33 -16.61 11.96
N LEU A 943 29.71 -15.47 11.64
CA LEU A 943 29.04 -15.25 10.34
C LEU A 943 29.83 -14.31 9.42
N LEU A 944 30.95 -13.79 9.91
CA LEU A 944 31.76 -12.79 9.23
C LEU A 944 32.39 -13.40 7.97
N GLY A 945 31.93 -12.96 6.80
CA GLY A 945 32.35 -13.50 5.50
C GLY A 945 31.27 -14.36 4.81
N LEU A 946 30.39 -15.05 5.55
CA LEU A 946 29.28 -15.82 4.93
C LEU A 946 28.17 -14.91 4.39
N ASP A 947 27.95 -13.75 5.01
CA ASP A 947 26.95 -12.76 4.55
C ASP A 947 27.23 -12.25 3.13
N GLN A 948 28.50 -12.22 2.71
CA GLN A 948 28.92 -11.80 1.36
C GLN A 948 28.55 -12.83 0.27
N TRP A 949 28.30 -14.08 0.66
CA TRP A 949 27.99 -15.18 -0.25
C TRP A 949 26.48 -15.46 -0.32
N CYS A 950 25.67 -14.65 0.38
CA CYS A 950 24.24 -14.84 0.49
C CYS A 950 23.49 -14.37 -0.78
N VAL A 951 22.89 -15.30 -1.51
CA VAL A 951 22.11 -15.05 -2.73
C VAL A 951 20.68 -14.60 -2.39
N HIS A 952 20.03 -15.28 -1.43
CA HIS A 952 18.66 -15.01 -1.01
C HIS A 952 18.61 -14.40 0.39
N LYS A 953 18.77 -13.07 0.48
CA LYS A 953 18.73 -12.33 1.76
C LYS A 953 17.43 -12.48 2.55
N GLU A 954 16.36 -12.94 1.92
CA GLU A 954 15.09 -13.24 2.61
C GLU A 954 15.19 -14.45 3.55
N LEU A 955 16.14 -15.37 3.32
CA LEU A 955 16.38 -16.59 4.09
C LEU A 955 17.38 -16.39 5.24
N GLY A 956 18.15 -15.31 5.23
CA GLY A 956 19.26 -15.10 6.17
C GLY A 956 20.51 -15.92 5.78
N VAL A 957 21.65 -15.63 6.41
CA VAL A 957 22.96 -16.13 6.01
C VAL A 957 23.03 -17.67 6.03
N ILE A 958 22.61 -18.28 7.14
CA ILE A 958 22.64 -19.74 7.29
C ILE A 958 21.52 -20.41 6.47
N GLY A 959 20.34 -19.80 6.43
CA GLY A 959 19.23 -20.32 5.64
C GLY A 959 19.58 -20.39 4.16
N ASP A 960 20.18 -19.35 3.62
CA ASP A 960 20.63 -19.32 2.22
C ASP A 960 21.77 -20.31 1.95
N LEU A 961 22.70 -20.51 2.90
CA LEU A 961 23.76 -21.52 2.77
C LEU A 961 23.17 -22.94 2.60
N LEU A 962 22.14 -23.27 3.38
CA LEU A 962 21.45 -24.56 3.30
C LEU A 962 20.66 -24.70 1.99
N VAL A 963 19.98 -23.63 1.56
CA VAL A 963 19.19 -23.66 0.31
C VAL A 963 20.09 -23.74 -0.93
N THR A 964 21.14 -22.92 -1.00
CA THR A 964 22.06 -22.84 -2.15
C THR A 964 23.12 -23.95 -2.19
N SER A 965 23.14 -24.84 -1.20
CA SER A 965 24.07 -25.96 -1.17
C SER A 965 23.94 -26.80 -2.46
N SER A 966 25.05 -27.05 -3.14
CA SER A 966 25.08 -27.85 -4.37
C SER A 966 24.84 -29.35 -4.15
N PHE A 967 24.68 -29.76 -2.89
CA PHE A 967 24.46 -31.13 -2.49
C PHE A 967 22.97 -31.49 -2.61
N LYS A 968 22.69 -32.55 -3.37
CA LYS A 968 21.34 -33.14 -3.50
C LYS A 968 20.97 -33.95 -2.25
N GLY A 969 21.03 -33.31 -1.08
CA GLY A 969 20.60 -33.91 0.18
C GLY A 969 19.07 -34.07 0.20
N ASN A 970 18.57 -35.13 0.84
CA ASN A 970 17.13 -35.37 0.99
C ASN A 970 16.60 -34.81 2.32
N TYR A 971 16.82 -33.52 2.58
CA TYR A 971 16.41 -32.84 3.82
C TYR A 971 15.47 -31.65 3.54
N SER A 972 14.73 -31.21 4.55
CA SER A 972 13.93 -29.98 4.49
C SER A 972 14.40 -28.98 5.54
N VAL A 973 14.26 -27.68 5.25
CA VAL A 973 14.76 -26.58 6.08
C VAL A 973 13.61 -25.67 6.49
N LEU A 974 13.55 -25.33 7.77
CA LEU A 974 12.67 -24.28 8.28
C LEU A 974 13.49 -23.13 8.86
N ILE A 975 13.33 -21.97 8.24
CA ILE A 975 13.95 -20.72 8.67
C ILE A 975 12.92 -19.92 9.45
N MET A 976 13.18 -19.67 10.73
CA MET A 976 12.26 -18.98 11.62
C MET A 976 12.62 -17.51 11.80
N LYS A 977 11.59 -16.66 11.81
CA LYS A 977 11.67 -15.23 12.14
C LYS A 977 10.70 -14.91 13.27
N GLN A 978 11.14 -14.12 14.26
CA GLN A 978 10.31 -13.60 15.35
C GLN A 978 9.45 -12.39 14.95
#